data_AF-A0A1A8AZR3-F1
#
_entry.id   AF-A0A1A8AZR3-F1
#
_cell.length_a   1.000
_cell.length_b   1.000
_cell.length_c   1.000
_cell.angle_alpha   90.00
_cell.angle_beta   90.00
_cell.angle_gamma   90.00
#
_symmetry.space_group_name_H-M   'P 1'
#
loop_
_entity.id
_entity.type
_entity.pdbx_description
1 polymer ?
#
loop_
_entity_poly.entity_id
_entity_poly.type
_entity_poly.pdbx_seq_one_letter_code
_entity_poly.pdbx_strand_id
1 'polypeptide(L)'
;MENTQSQQKLHMSICNAQRGESLKPCSKDDKYRCPLCSYAAEESYKVEMHIANTAMVLHNEFCIFKCCLSCARKPHFHCPYCSLTFARRDRFVSHLVSHTMTINLPSSCVSAELPVQPPTTMNQTASTAWLIIQAAEINNQAAIAAQQFFQTATLTPLPVQAAATNSQAAKVAQLPIQTEAETLLLVQAATAAQLPHQPAATNSLAATEAHSPVQMKKASSRSKDIITCEICNLRLKKKNARLHLKRKHQENADPVASYHHLKSQCVDAKRGVFAVEKSFNGPPEPVHVIKYTSSLGHRLECELDRCNANAQFANRIGIQRFECEHIQSLPFCPCATELEGCLSESSLDVLVENFLFSQQRKEDLLKKLQEATKNDAPLSVLLTVGGTETTFHVSVFEPKTTFVSGRVIVTHDSKTSTWHCPCIDGKFSCTHKATAKWHLFEKMPKMFETAKIPKEDFTCDEAEDIGSITDEAAERMIKYLISHKKIPAQLPETLVTSSRDAKALSGFPKHLIPSEDACTECGQHALGEPQLISATAKILTLSGLVTGISTYRKTCLNCDMVYRYQDWQDGVHNFDDHLLLSIHLCLLLRNALQTHTSVGRIIEIIELTERESFPNKDRILQAYLSFEGLTDHDYLYACDSCGYHPAVVVMGVHNEGVFSLPVSEIPNPPQNYNGEVNAHSFWEAVTMEVISHGLYPPGCRNPFVVEPTYHNWSPWIGPHTRHSDILLNTESEKVCMPDLSDGVDQYLTKEQLADEVLNLKLSEIKKLCKKCGIDGRGSKLDLVRRLRDEMDSSAIYNQVFKKLRGASGGWAVITCPCGVVYSLKFNLRAERPSDFADLLLSWKIFPNITVYDNASGLVSHINERCPQDTPFAIHEGTLLDHTAENIRQAAEHNLKVNLPWLKRRKQPEDVGGHPVTGSAEHYCLSDNFHQSNNKQNSDILRHIEIVPELAETLNSQCAEQLFADMRKNNYFLNRLTLSAHMFLQRNIMHNYNVRKNTRAKEYM
;
A
#
# COMPACT_ATOMS: atom_id res chain seq x y z
N MET A 1 -50.78 -46.30 2.77
CA MET A 1 -51.18 -45.00 2.19
C MET A 1 -50.41 -43.92 2.91
N GLU A 2 -50.17 -42.79 2.25
CA GLU A 2 -49.76 -41.48 2.79
C GLU A 2 -48.84 -41.44 4.02
N ASN A 3 -47.58 -41.03 3.79
CA ASN A 3 -47.00 -40.00 4.64
C ASN A 3 -46.19 -39.04 3.75
N THR A 4 -46.54 -37.75 3.76
CA THR A 4 -46.04 -36.75 2.81
C THR A 4 -44.67 -36.23 3.22
N GLN A 5 -43.69 -36.29 2.31
CA GLN A 5 -42.50 -35.43 2.42
C GLN A 5 -42.89 -33.98 2.17
N SER A 6 -43.24 -33.24 3.22
CA SER A 6 -43.40 -31.80 3.15
C SER A 6 -42.03 -31.15 2.94
N GLN A 7 -41.70 -30.79 1.70
CA GLN A 7 -40.52 -29.96 1.43
C GLN A 7 -40.66 -28.65 2.21
N GLN A 8 -39.74 -28.42 3.15
CA GLN A 8 -39.79 -27.26 4.03
C GLN A 8 -39.49 -26.00 3.19
N LYS A 9 -40.54 -25.26 2.83
CA LYS A 9 -40.44 -24.13 1.90
C LYS A 9 -39.56 -23.03 2.50
N LEU A 10 -38.35 -22.90 1.95
CA LEU A 10 -37.35 -21.94 2.42
C LEU A 10 -37.90 -20.50 2.35
N HIS A 11 -37.43 -19.66 3.27
CA HIS A 11 -37.80 -18.25 3.27
C HIS A 11 -37.19 -17.55 2.05
N MET A 12 -37.91 -16.59 1.44
CA MET A 12 -37.48 -15.95 0.19
C MET A 12 -36.14 -15.18 0.26
N SER A 13 -35.59 -14.96 1.47
CA SER A 13 -34.25 -14.41 1.67
C SER A 13 -33.13 -15.47 1.62
N ILE A 14 -33.44 -16.70 1.21
CA ILE A 14 -32.53 -17.83 1.06
C ILE A 14 -32.68 -18.34 -0.38
N CYS A 15 -31.58 -18.40 -1.12
CA CYS A 15 -31.54 -19.00 -2.46
C CYS A 15 -30.54 -20.16 -2.47
N ASN A 16 -30.92 -21.28 -3.08
CA ASN A 16 -30.04 -22.41 -3.31
C ASN A 16 -29.22 -22.21 -4.60
N ALA A 17 -27.92 -21.98 -4.46
CA ALA A 17 -27.01 -21.71 -5.56
C ALA A 17 -26.85 -22.90 -6.52
N GLN A 18 -26.91 -24.14 -6.00
CA GLN A 18 -26.85 -25.36 -6.83
C GLN A 18 -28.10 -25.57 -7.69
N ARG A 19 -29.22 -24.92 -7.36
CA ARG A 19 -30.45 -24.90 -8.15
C ARG A 19 -30.54 -23.71 -9.12
N GLY A 20 -29.53 -22.85 -9.18
CA GLY A 20 -29.56 -21.61 -9.96
C GLY A 20 -30.54 -20.57 -9.42
N GLU A 21 -31.03 -20.71 -8.19
CA GLU A 21 -31.95 -19.77 -7.56
C GLU A 21 -31.24 -18.44 -7.30
N SER A 22 -31.84 -17.34 -7.74
CA SER A 22 -31.29 -15.99 -7.61
C SER A 22 -32.39 -14.98 -7.24
N LEU A 23 -32.06 -14.00 -6.41
CA LEU A 23 -32.95 -12.88 -6.12
C LEU A 23 -33.00 -11.94 -7.32
N LYS A 24 -34.21 -11.75 -7.87
CA LYS A 24 -34.49 -10.80 -8.94
C LYS A 24 -35.45 -9.71 -8.43
N PRO A 25 -35.41 -8.48 -8.98
CA PRO A 25 -36.41 -7.46 -8.66
C PRO A 25 -37.82 -7.95 -8.99
N CYS A 26 -38.78 -7.66 -8.12
CA CYS A 26 -40.19 -7.94 -8.37
C CYS A 26 -40.82 -6.70 -9.03
N SER A 27 -41.29 -6.80 -10.27
CA SER A 27 -42.05 -5.71 -10.90
C SER A 27 -43.47 -5.69 -10.34
N LYS A 28 -43.89 -4.56 -9.76
CA LYS A 28 -45.27 -4.36 -9.32
C LYS A 28 -45.64 -2.88 -9.21
N ASP A 29 -46.74 -2.52 -9.86
CA ASP A 29 -47.28 -1.16 -9.94
C ASP A 29 -46.27 -0.22 -10.64
N ASP A 30 -45.86 -0.62 -11.86
CA ASP A 30 -44.89 0.01 -12.77
C ASP A 30 -43.53 0.41 -12.16
N LYS A 31 -43.16 -0.22 -11.03
CA LYS A 31 -41.85 -0.05 -10.38
C LYS A 31 -41.28 -1.40 -9.97
N TYR A 32 -39.96 -1.50 -10.06
CA TYR A 32 -39.20 -2.65 -9.57
C TYR A 32 -39.02 -2.52 -8.06
N ARG A 33 -39.21 -3.63 -7.33
CA ARG A 33 -39.18 -3.69 -5.86
C ARG A 33 -38.19 -4.75 -5.37
N CYS A 34 -37.47 -4.43 -4.31
CA CYS A 34 -36.57 -5.38 -3.66
C CYS A 34 -37.38 -6.48 -2.94
N PRO A 35 -37.10 -7.77 -3.14
CA PRO A 35 -37.81 -8.86 -2.44
C PRO A 35 -37.44 -8.98 -0.95
N LEU A 36 -36.47 -8.21 -0.45
CA LEU A 36 -35.96 -8.31 0.93
C LEU A 36 -36.39 -7.16 1.85
N CYS A 37 -36.90 -6.05 1.31
CA CYS A 37 -37.16 -4.81 2.05
C CYS A 37 -38.21 -3.94 1.32
N SER A 38 -38.45 -2.71 1.80
CA SER A 38 -39.37 -1.75 1.18
C SER A 38 -38.77 -0.89 0.06
N TYR A 39 -37.54 -1.16 -0.41
CA TYR A 39 -36.89 -0.38 -1.46
C TYR A 39 -37.52 -0.65 -2.84
N ALA A 40 -37.72 0.41 -3.62
CA ALA A 40 -38.24 0.36 -4.98
C ALA A 40 -37.59 1.44 -5.86
N ALA A 41 -37.49 1.18 -7.16
CA ALA A 41 -37.02 2.12 -8.17
C ALA A 41 -37.75 1.86 -9.51
N GLU A 42 -37.71 2.86 -10.41
CA GLU A 42 -38.35 2.77 -11.74
C GLU A 42 -37.54 1.91 -12.73
N GLU A 43 -36.25 1.71 -12.47
CA GLU A 43 -35.35 0.89 -13.28
C GLU A 43 -34.87 -0.34 -12.51
N SER A 44 -34.79 -1.50 -13.16
CA SER A 44 -34.42 -2.77 -12.52
C SER A 44 -33.01 -2.76 -11.93
N TYR A 45 -32.02 -2.23 -12.67
CA TYR A 45 -30.61 -2.27 -12.27
C TYR A 45 -30.33 -1.52 -10.96
N LYS A 46 -31.09 -0.45 -10.66
CA LYS A 46 -31.03 0.26 -9.38
C LYS A 46 -31.47 -0.63 -8.21
N VAL A 47 -32.43 -1.53 -8.43
CA VAL A 47 -32.87 -2.54 -7.45
C VAL A 47 -31.89 -3.71 -7.38
N GLU A 48 -31.30 -4.15 -8.49
CA GLU A 48 -30.28 -5.20 -8.52
C GLU A 48 -29.02 -4.77 -7.78
N MET A 49 -28.55 -3.55 -7.99
CA MET A 49 -27.46 -2.94 -7.23
C MET A 49 -27.79 -2.81 -5.73
N HIS A 50 -29.05 -2.54 -5.37
CA HIS A 50 -29.50 -2.55 -3.97
C HIS A 50 -29.47 -3.97 -3.36
N ILE A 51 -29.89 -5.00 -4.10
CA ILE A 51 -29.83 -6.40 -3.68
C ILE A 51 -28.36 -6.85 -3.51
N ALA A 52 -27.48 -6.51 -4.46
CA ALA A 52 -26.05 -6.82 -4.41
C ALA A 52 -25.34 -6.18 -3.20
N ASN A 53 -25.73 -4.96 -2.81
CA ASN A 53 -25.23 -4.29 -1.61
C ASN A 53 -25.90 -4.76 -0.31
N THR A 54 -26.89 -5.67 -0.36
CA THR A 54 -27.54 -6.19 0.85
C THR A 54 -26.67 -7.27 1.51
N ALA A 55 -26.43 -7.12 2.82
CA ALA A 55 -25.54 -7.99 3.57
C ALA A 55 -25.93 -9.49 3.45
N MET A 56 -25.03 -10.28 2.84
CA MET A 56 -25.22 -11.72 2.60
C MET A 56 -24.31 -12.58 3.49
N VAL A 57 -24.70 -13.84 3.71
CA VAL A 57 -23.87 -14.92 4.23
C VAL A 57 -23.99 -16.10 3.26
N LEU A 58 -22.88 -16.54 2.68
CA LEU A 58 -22.80 -17.80 1.93
C LEU A 58 -22.52 -18.94 2.92
N HIS A 59 -23.26 -20.03 2.82
CA HIS A 59 -23.05 -21.21 3.66
C HIS A 59 -23.56 -22.48 2.97
N ASN A 60 -22.64 -23.42 2.72
CA ASN A 60 -22.86 -24.60 1.87
C ASN A 60 -23.51 -24.17 0.54
N GLU A 61 -24.61 -24.79 0.13
CA GLU A 61 -25.36 -24.49 -1.09
C GLU A 61 -26.25 -23.24 -1.01
N PHE A 62 -26.28 -22.51 0.11
CA PHE A 62 -27.22 -21.40 0.35
C PHE A 62 -26.57 -20.01 0.34
N CYS A 63 -27.12 -19.13 -0.50
CA CYS A 63 -26.95 -17.69 -0.43
C CYS A 63 -28.03 -17.11 0.51
N ILE A 64 -27.63 -16.66 1.70
CA ILE A 64 -28.54 -16.21 2.75
C ILE A 64 -28.44 -14.70 2.91
N PHE A 65 -29.44 -13.98 2.44
CA PHE A 65 -29.51 -12.51 2.50
C PHE A 65 -30.15 -12.02 3.80
N LYS A 66 -29.79 -10.82 4.23
CA LYS A 66 -30.43 -10.17 5.37
C LYS A 66 -31.85 -9.72 4.99
N CYS A 67 -32.84 -10.31 5.64
CA CYS A 67 -34.23 -9.97 5.51
C CYS A 67 -34.58 -8.70 6.33
N CYS A 68 -35.31 -7.78 5.71
CA CYS A 68 -35.90 -6.58 6.32
C CYS A 68 -37.43 -6.56 6.18
N LEU A 69 -38.06 -7.69 5.85
CA LEU A 69 -39.51 -7.86 5.78
C LEU A 69 -40.13 -7.98 7.18
N SER A 70 -41.46 -7.89 7.24
CA SER A 70 -42.27 -7.93 8.46
C SER A 70 -42.23 -9.26 9.26
N CYS A 71 -41.54 -10.29 8.76
CA CYS A 71 -41.35 -11.57 9.46
C CYS A 71 -40.55 -11.46 10.78
N ALA A 72 -39.86 -10.35 11.05
CA ALA A 72 -39.47 -9.97 12.42
C ALA A 72 -39.33 -8.44 12.58
N ARG A 73 -39.44 -7.96 13.83
CA ARG A 73 -39.39 -6.52 14.18
C ARG A 73 -38.04 -5.82 13.95
N LYS A 74 -36.99 -6.52 13.50
CA LYS A 74 -35.65 -5.98 13.23
C LYS A 74 -35.01 -6.73 12.05
N PRO A 75 -34.15 -6.09 11.23
CA PRO A 75 -33.43 -6.77 10.15
C PRO A 75 -32.62 -7.99 10.62
N HIS A 76 -32.81 -9.15 9.97
CA HIS A 76 -32.40 -10.46 10.46
C HIS A 76 -32.03 -11.45 9.35
N PHE A 77 -31.35 -12.53 9.71
CA PHE A 77 -31.10 -13.68 8.83
C PHE A 77 -32.00 -14.85 9.23
N HIS A 78 -32.44 -15.65 8.27
CA HIS A 78 -33.15 -16.92 8.50
C HIS A 78 -32.14 -18.08 8.35
N CYS A 79 -32.24 -19.10 9.20
CA CYS A 79 -31.49 -20.33 9.02
C CYS A 79 -32.18 -21.24 7.97
N PRO A 80 -31.45 -21.86 7.02
CA PRO A 80 -32.03 -22.83 6.08
C PRO A 80 -32.38 -24.17 6.75
N TYR A 81 -31.73 -24.51 7.86
CA TYR A 81 -31.85 -25.83 8.52
C TYR A 81 -32.82 -25.86 9.72
N CYS A 82 -33.28 -24.70 10.20
CA CYS A 82 -34.29 -24.63 11.26
C CYS A 82 -35.00 -23.27 11.30
N SER A 83 -36.13 -23.20 12.00
CA SER A 83 -37.02 -22.02 12.07
C SER A 83 -36.46 -20.79 12.83
N LEU A 84 -35.16 -20.75 13.16
CA LEU A 84 -34.56 -19.67 13.97
C LEU A 84 -34.10 -18.48 13.11
N THR A 85 -34.29 -17.27 13.66
CA THR A 85 -33.92 -16.00 13.04
C THR A 85 -32.96 -15.19 13.91
N PHE A 86 -32.01 -14.49 13.27
CA PHE A 86 -30.88 -13.85 13.96
C PHE A 86 -30.63 -12.42 13.46
N ALA A 87 -30.80 -11.43 14.33
CA ALA A 87 -30.53 -10.01 14.00
C ALA A 87 -29.03 -9.66 13.89
N ARG A 88 -28.15 -10.52 14.39
CA ARG A 88 -26.69 -10.31 14.50
C ARG A 88 -25.92 -11.35 13.69
N ARG A 89 -25.06 -10.89 12.76
CA ARG A 89 -24.31 -11.75 11.82
C ARG A 89 -23.35 -12.71 12.53
N ASP A 90 -22.68 -12.26 13.60
CA ASP A 90 -21.78 -13.08 14.41
C ASP A 90 -22.51 -14.25 15.10
N ARG A 91 -23.68 -13.97 15.69
CA ARG A 91 -24.53 -15.00 16.31
C ARG A 91 -25.17 -15.92 15.27
N PHE A 92 -25.49 -15.41 14.09
CA PHE A 92 -26.00 -16.22 12.98
C PHE A 92 -24.96 -17.21 12.46
N VAL A 93 -23.75 -16.75 12.13
CA VAL A 93 -22.66 -17.60 11.64
C VAL A 93 -22.26 -18.64 12.71
N SER A 94 -22.17 -18.23 13.98
CA SER A 94 -21.95 -19.16 15.10
C SER A 94 -23.06 -20.21 15.26
N HIS A 95 -24.29 -19.93 14.82
CA HIS A 95 -25.38 -20.89 14.82
C HIS A 95 -25.31 -21.84 13.61
N LEU A 96 -24.96 -21.37 12.42
CA LEU A 96 -24.78 -22.24 11.24
C LEU A 96 -23.73 -23.35 11.52
N VAL A 97 -22.67 -23.05 12.26
CA VAL A 97 -21.66 -24.04 12.71
C VAL A 97 -22.25 -25.13 13.62
N SER A 98 -23.36 -24.89 14.33
CA SER A 98 -24.03 -25.95 15.10
C SER A 98 -24.76 -26.97 14.23
N HIS A 99 -25.23 -26.57 13.04
CA HIS A 99 -25.83 -27.49 12.06
C HIS A 99 -24.78 -28.37 11.38
N THR A 100 -23.62 -27.82 11.00
CA THR A 100 -22.53 -28.64 10.41
C THR A 100 -21.95 -29.66 11.39
N MET A 101 -22.09 -29.45 12.71
CA MET A 101 -21.77 -30.46 13.73
C MET A 101 -22.88 -31.50 13.96
N THR A 102 -24.13 -31.20 13.61
CA THR A 102 -25.27 -32.10 13.81
C THR A 102 -25.52 -33.02 12.60
N ILE A 103 -25.23 -32.54 11.39
CA ILE A 103 -25.33 -33.32 10.13
C ILE A 103 -24.32 -34.50 10.09
N ASN A 104 -23.24 -34.44 10.88
CA ASN A 104 -22.18 -35.45 10.90
C ASN A 104 -22.34 -36.52 12.01
N LEU A 105 -23.53 -36.70 12.59
CA LEU A 105 -23.85 -37.84 13.47
C LEU A 105 -24.88 -38.77 12.82
N PRO A 106 -24.53 -40.03 12.48
CA PRO A 106 -25.51 -41.02 12.06
C PRO A 106 -26.35 -41.47 13.27
N SER A 107 -27.61 -41.04 13.32
CA SER A 107 -28.56 -41.46 14.35
C SER A 107 -29.10 -42.88 14.07
N SER A 108 -28.61 -43.89 14.78
CA SER A 108 -29.47 -44.86 15.50
C SER A 108 -28.65 -45.86 16.30
N CYS A 109 -29.19 -46.27 17.45
CA CYS A 109 -28.75 -47.44 18.20
C CYS A 109 -29.79 -48.55 18.07
N VAL A 110 -29.39 -49.70 17.51
CA VAL A 110 -30.13 -50.97 17.55
C VAL A 110 -29.12 -52.09 17.85
N SER A 111 -29.57 -53.13 18.55
CA SER A 111 -28.73 -54.12 19.22
C SER A 111 -28.42 -55.37 18.40
N ALA A 112 -27.45 -56.16 18.92
CA ALA A 112 -27.38 -57.63 18.94
C ALA A 112 -26.23 -58.33 18.16
N GLU A 113 -25.45 -59.07 18.96
CA GLU A 113 -24.87 -60.41 18.74
C GLU A 113 -23.66 -60.67 17.81
N LEU A 114 -22.71 -61.41 18.39
CA LEU A 114 -21.53 -62.10 17.82
C LEU A 114 -21.89 -63.59 17.63
N PRO A 115 -21.25 -64.36 16.74
CA PRO A 115 -20.10 -65.17 17.22
C PRO A 115 -19.00 -65.62 16.20
N VAL A 116 -17.75 -65.68 16.70
CA VAL A 116 -16.79 -66.82 16.59
C VAL A 116 -15.94 -67.07 15.30
N GLN A 117 -14.65 -66.69 15.44
CA GLN A 117 -13.39 -67.41 15.11
C GLN A 117 -12.63 -67.31 13.75
N PRO A 118 -11.28 -67.54 13.75
CA PRO A 118 -10.32 -67.20 12.65
C PRO A 118 -9.38 -68.41 12.33
N PRO A 119 -8.06 -68.31 12.02
CA PRO A 119 -7.23 -67.28 11.34
C PRO A 119 -6.35 -67.83 10.18
N THR A 120 -5.81 -66.98 9.29
CA THR A 120 -4.44 -67.17 8.73
C THR A 120 -3.82 -65.90 8.10
N THR A 121 -2.48 -65.89 8.11
CA THR A 121 -1.44 -65.08 7.43
C THR A 121 -1.78 -64.43 6.05
N MET A 122 -1.10 -63.36 5.57
CA MET A 122 0.19 -62.76 5.98
C MET A 122 0.38 -61.26 5.58
N ASN A 123 1.34 -60.60 6.25
CA ASN A 123 2.20 -59.49 5.80
C ASN A 123 1.68 -58.09 5.36
N GLN A 124 1.98 -57.12 6.25
CA GLN A 124 2.75 -55.88 6.01
C GLN A 124 2.08 -54.52 5.69
N THR A 125 2.76 -53.50 6.23
CA THR A 125 2.65 -52.03 6.04
C THR A 125 1.34 -51.33 6.41
N ALA A 126 1.47 -50.14 7.01
CA ALA A 126 0.37 -49.33 7.51
C ALA A 126 0.49 -47.89 7.03
N SER A 127 -0.63 -47.27 6.66
CA SER A 127 -0.80 -45.81 6.71
C SER A 127 -2.27 -45.44 6.79
N THR A 128 -2.71 -44.94 7.95
CA THR A 128 -4.06 -44.42 8.16
C THR A 128 -4.10 -42.92 7.86
N ALA A 129 -4.27 -42.55 6.59
CA ALA A 129 -4.37 -41.16 6.15
C ALA A 129 -5.18 -40.99 4.84
N TRP A 130 -6.48 -41.29 4.89
CA TRP A 130 -7.48 -40.79 3.93
C TRP A 130 -8.55 -39.99 4.69
N LEU A 131 -9.29 -39.13 3.98
CA LEU A 131 -10.29 -38.17 4.51
C LEU A 131 -9.78 -36.86 5.15
N ILE A 132 -8.82 -36.16 4.52
CA ILE A 132 -8.84 -34.67 4.49
C ILE A 132 -8.44 -34.14 3.10
N ILE A 133 -9.25 -34.42 2.07
CA ILE A 133 -9.30 -33.63 0.83
C ILE A 133 -10.77 -33.50 0.42
N GLN A 134 -11.38 -32.35 0.72
CA GLN A 134 -12.48 -31.72 -0.05
C GLN A 134 -12.90 -30.40 0.64
N ALA A 135 -12.23 -29.31 0.25
CA ALA A 135 -12.61 -27.94 0.62
C ALA A 135 -12.24 -26.89 -0.45
N ALA A 136 -11.48 -27.26 -1.49
CA ALA A 136 -10.96 -26.36 -2.52
C ALA A 136 -11.62 -26.50 -3.91
N GLU A 137 -12.11 -27.70 -4.28
CA GLU A 137 -12.58 -27.98 -5.65
C GLU A 137 -13.95 -27.39 -6.00
N ILE A 138 -14.82 -27.16 -5.01
CA ILE A 138 -16.20 -26.66 -5.24
C ILE A 138 -16.19 -25.25 -5.87
N ASN A 139 -15.17 -24.44 -5.62
CA ASN A 139 -15.09 -23.08 -6.16
C ASN A 139 -14.73 -23.00 -7.66
N ASN A 140 -14.25 -24.09 -8.29
CA ASN A 140 -13.84 -24.07 -9.69
C ASN A 140 -14.92 -24.62 -10.65
N GLN A 141 -15.75 -25.57 -10.20
CA GLN A 141 -16.79 -26.17 -11.05
C GLN A 141 -17.96 -25.23 -11.37
N ALA A 142 -18.21 -24.20 -10.54
CA ALA A 142 -19.22 -23.18 -10.83
C ALA A 142 -18.85 -22.26 -12.01
N ALA A 143 -17.55 -22.05 -12.27
CA ALA A 143 -17.09 -21.24 -13.39
C ALA A 143 -17.15 -22.00 -14.73
N ILE A 144 -16.74 -23.27 -14.73
CA ILE A 144 -16.65 -24.10 -15.94
C ILE A 144 -18.03 -24.35 -16.57
N ALA A 145 -19.08 -24.52 -15.75
CA ALA A 145 -20.45 -24.71 -16.24
C ALA A 145 -21.01 -23.51 -17.03
N ALA A 146 -20.52 -22.29 -16.77
CA ALA A 146 -20.94 -21.09 -17.50
C ALA A 146 -20.29 -20.96 -18.89
N GLN A 147 -19.12 -21.58 -19.11
CA GLN A 147 -18.35 -21.45 -20.35
C GLN A 147 -18.73 -22.47 -21.45
N GLN A 148 -19.53 -23.49 -21.15
CA GLN A 148 -19.85 -24.57 -22.10
C GLN A 148 -21.14 -24.37 -22.91
N PHE A 149 -21.89 -23.28 -22.72
CA PHE A 149 -23.24 -23.14 -23.30
C PHE A 149 -23.33 -22.50 -24.70
N PHE A 150 -22.22 -22.08 -25.32
CA PHE A 150 -22.24 -21.40 -26.63
C PHE A 150 -21.15 -21.83 -27.64
N GLN A 151 -20.79 -23.12 -27.70
CA GLN A 151 -20.02 -23.68 -28.83
C GLN A 151 -20.51 -25.05 -29.32
N THR A 152 -21.61 -25.07 -30.10
CA THR A 152 -21.93 -26.17 -31.02
C THR A 152 -22.61 -25.64 -32.30
N ALA A 153 -21.84 -25.04 -33.18
CA ALA A 153 -22.24 -24.73 -34.56
C ALA A 153 -21.04 -24.95 -35.51
N THR A 154 -20.82 -26.22 -35.89
CA THR A 154 -19.71 -26.62 -36.77
C THR A 154 -20.03 -26.36 -38.24
N LEU A 155 -19.23 -25.51 -38.90
CA LEU A 155 -19.08 -25.51 -40.36
C LEU A 155 -17.59 -25.45 -40.73
N THR A 156 -17.22 -26.25 -41.73
CA THR A 156 -15.84 -26.38 -42.23
C THR A 156 -15.45 -25.24 -43.16
N PRO A 157 -14.16 -24.86 -43.23
CA PRO A 157 -13.70 -23.73 -44.03
C PRO A 157 -13.64 -24.02 -45.54
N LEU A 158 -13.86 -22.98 -46.35
CA LEU A 158 -13.47 -22.90 -47.76
C LEU A 158 -12.69 -21.58 -48.00
N PRO A 159 -11.62 -21.56 -48.83
CA PRO A 159 -10.70 -20.42 -48.91
C PRO A 159 -10.92 -19.51 -50.13
N VAL A 160 -11.03 -18.20 -49.88
CA VAL A 160 -10.84 -17.10 -50.87
C VAL A 160 -10.20 -15.95 -50.08
N GLN A 161 -8.92 -15.60 -50.29
CA GLN A 161 -8.38 -14.70 -51.33
C GLN A 161 -9.00 -13.28 -51.35
N ALA A 162 -8.15 -12.28 -51.55
CA ALA A 162 -8.50 -10.86 -51.41
C ALA A 162 -8.77 -10.18 -52.75
N ALA A 163 -9.77 -9.28 -52.80
CA ALA A 163 -9.88 -8.24 -53.82
C ALA A 163 -10.75 -7.05 -53.35
N ALA A 164 -10.11 -5.88 -53.29
CA ALA A 164 -10.53 -4.55 -53.74
C ALA A 164 -12.02 -4.09 -53.87
N THR A 165 -12.16 -2.77 -53.64
CA THR A 165 -13.02 -1.78 -54.36
C THR A 165 -14.53 -1.62 -54.08
N ASN A 166 -14.83 -0.40 -53.58
CA ASN A 166 -15.81 0.57 -54.11
C ASN A 166 -17.34 0.41 -53.96
N SER A 167 -17.87 1.33 -53.14
CA SER A 167 -18.79 2.42 -53.55
C SER A 167 -20.32 2.21 -53.62
N GLN A 168 -21.02 3.25 -53.12
CA GLN A 168 -22.41 3.66 -53.45
C GLN A 168 -23.56 2.73 -52.99
N ALA A 169 -24.81 3.20 -52.82
CA ALA A 169 -25.30 4.54 -52.44
C ALA A 169 -26.77 4.47 -51.98
N ALA A 170 -27.21 5.51 -51.28
CA ALA A 170 -28.54 5.75 -50.68
C ALA A 170 -29.80 5.33 -51.47
N LYS A 171 -30.82 4.87 -50.72
CA LYS A 171 -32.16 5.53 -50.54
C LYS A 171 -32.94 4.77 -49.43
N VAL A 172 -33.50 5.40 -48.38
CA VAL A 172 -34.54 6.46 -48.27
C VAL A 172 -35.97 5.88 -48.33
N ALA A 173 -36.86 6.46 -47.50
CA ALA A 173 -38.29 6.17 -47.31
C ALA A 173 -38.63 4.92 -46.43
N GLN A 174 -39.65 4.94 -45.56
CA GLN A 174 -40.51 6.06 -45.13
C GLN A 174 -41.13 5.84 -43.74
N LEU A 175 -41.14 6.89 -42.92
CA LEU A 175 -42.16 7.21 -41.90
C LEU A 175 -43.52 7.43 -42.61
N PRO A 176 -44.72 7.35 -41.95
CA PRO A 176 -45.02 8.15 -40.74
C PRO A 176 -46.15 7.64 -39.80
N ILE A 177 -46.54 8.51 -38.83
CA ILE A 177 -47.95 8.75 -38.36
C ILE A 177 -48.58 7.66 -37.44
N GLN A 178 -49.25 7.96 -36.31
CA GLN A 178 -49.53 9.24 -35.62
C GLN A 178 -50.01 9.02 -34.15
N THR A 179 -49.74 9.99 -33.27
CA THR A 179 -50.54 10.57 -32.13
C THR A 179 -51.39 9.66 -31.18
N GLU A 180 -51.93 10.10 -30.02
CA GLU A 180 -52.11 11.44 -29.40
C GLU A 180 -52.24 11.37 -27.85
N ALA A 181 -52.19 12.55 -27.19
CA ALA A 181 -52.97 13.00 -26.00
C ALA A 181 -53.04 12.13 -24.70
N GLU A 182 -52.58 12.61 -23.52
CA GLU A 182 -53.29 13.48 -22.51
C GLU A 182 -53.77 12.67 -21.26
N THR A 183 -54.07 13.17 -20.04
CA THR A 183 -53.81 14.46 -19.35
C THR A 183 -54.02 14.37 -17.81
N LEU A 184 -53.06 14.92 -17.03
CA LEU A 184 -53.14 15.56 -15.68
C LEU A 184 -53.69 14.90 -14.37
N LEU A 185 -53.00 15.33 -13.28
CA LEU A 185 -53.45 15.71 -11.90
C LEU A 185 -53.81 14.66 -10.79
N LEU A 186 -52.92 14.60 -9.79
CA LEU A 186 -53.06 15.15 -8.41
C LEU A 186 -54.37 14.99 -7.61
N VAL A 187 -54.24 14.55 -6.34
CA VAL A 187 -54.67 15.29 -5.12
C VAL A 187 -53.99 14.69 -3.86
N GLN A 188 -53.80 15.50 -2.80
CA GLN A 188 -53.19 15.11 -1.52
C GLN A 188 -54.13 15.38 -0.32
N ALA A 189 -54.08 14.53 0.72
CA ALA A 189 -54.42 14.80 2.14
C ALA A 189 -53.96 13.57 2.97
N ALA A 190 -53.21 13.64 4.08
CA ALA A 190 -53.50 14.24 5.41
C ALA A 190 -54.56 13.41 6.21
N THR A 191 -54.47 13.18 7.54
CA THR A 191 -53.69 13.87 8.60
C THR A 191 -53.51 13.02 9.88
N ALA A 192 -52.44 13.29 10.65
CA ALA A 192 -52.31 13.32 12.13
C ALA A 192 -52.62 12.12 13.09
N ALA A 193 -51.89 12.17 14.23
CA ALA A 193 -52.35 11.96 15.63
C ALA A 193 -51.85 10.75 16.48
N GLN A 194 -50.83 11.03 17.30
CA GLN A 194 -50.77 10.89 18.78
C GLN A 194 -50.63 9.52 19.52
N LEU A 195 -49.67 9.56 20.46
CA LEU A 195 -49.43 8.75 21.67
C LEU A 195 -50.52 9.01 22.75
N PRO A 196 -50.75 8.15 23.80
CA PRO A 196 -49.87 8.12 25.00
C PRO A 196 -49.85 6.88 25.95
N HIS A 197 -49.00 6.99 26.99
CA HIS A 197 -49.07 6.42 28.36
C HIS A 197 -48.29 5.15 28.82
N GLN A 198 -48.10 5.14 30.15
CA GLN A 198 -47.33 4.28 31.10
C GLN A 198 -48.34 3.73 32.17
N PRO A 199 -48.03 3.06 33.34
CA PRO A 199 -46.79 3.06 34.17
C PRO A 199 -46.41 1.75 34.95
N ALA A 200 -45.38 1.84 35.83
CA ALA A 200 -45.12 1.04 37.08
C ALA A 200 -44.85 -0.49 36.98
N ALA A 201 -44.45 -1.27 38.03
CA ALA A 201 -43.45 -1.20 39.14
C ALA A 201 -43.42 -2.61 39.85
N THR A 202 -42.68 -3.05 40.91
CA THR A 202 -41.65 -2.53 41.86
C THR A 202 -40.92 -3.74 42.55
N ASN A 203 -39.87 -3.50 43.39
CA ASN A 203 -39.34 -4.36 44.49
C ASN A 203 -38.58 -5.69 44.16
N SER A 204 -37.78 -6.33 45.07
CA SER A 204 -36.77 -5.84 46.06
C SER A 204 -35.96 -6.99 46.74
N LEU A 205 -34.63 -6.82 46.86
CA LEU A 205 -33.69 -7.23 47.95
C LEU A 205 -33.45 -8.70 48.41
N ALA A 206 -32.20 -8.90 48.91
CA ALA A 206 -31.69 -9.89 49.89
C ALA A 206 -31.50 -11.38 49.48
N ALA A 207 -30.58 -12.18 50.08
CA ALA A 207 -29.30 -11.89 50.77
C ALA A 207 -28.50 -13.20 51.06
N THR A 208 -27.24 -13.02 51.54
CA THR A 208 -26.44 -13.90 52.44
C THR A 208 -25.88 -15.27 52.01
N GLU A 209 -24.55 -15.33 52.19
CA GLU A 209 -23.75 -16.41 52.82
C GLU A 209 -23.15 -17.58 52.02
N ALA A 210 -22.10 -18.15 52.60
CA ALA A 210 -21.05 -18.93 51.93
C ALA A 210 -20.56 -20.08 52.83
N HIS A 211 -20.04 -21.15 52.23
CA HIS A 211 -19.23 -22.14 52.96
C HIS A 211 -18.16 -22.82 52.08
N SER A 212 -17.14 -23.32 52.77
CA SER A 212 -16.02 -24.18 52.35
C SER A 212 -15.44 -24.78 53.65
N PRO A 213 -14.48 -25.74 53.65
CA PRO A 213 -13.81 -26.46 52.55
C PRO A 213 -13.90 -28.01 52.71
N VAL A 214 -13.04 -28.81 52.06
CA VAL A 214 -12.12 -29.82 52.68
C VAL A 214 -11.42 -30.74 51.64
N GLN A 215 -10.19 -31.13 52.00
CA GLN A 215 -9.05 -31.68 51.26
C GLN A 215 -9.08 -33.17 50.78
N MET A 216 -8.18 -33.45 49.81
CA MET A 216 -7.23 -34.61 49.72
C MET A 216 -7.69 -36.06 49.42
N LYS A 217 -7.15 -36.65 48.32
CA LYS A 217 -5.99 -37.62 48.35
C LYS A 217 -5.40 -37.93 46.94
N LYS A 218 -4.44 -38.86 46.87
CA LYS A 218 -3.32 -38.91 45.88
C LYS A 218 -3.46 -39.92 44.69
N ALA A 219 -2.87 -39.50 43.55
CA ALA A 219 -1.95 -40.22 42.65
C ALA A 219 -2.39 -41.09 41.43
N SER A 220 -1.70 -40.78 40.32
CA SER A 220 -1.15 -41.67 39.26
C SER A 220 -2.07 -42.39 38.24
N SER A 221 -2.14 -41.84 37.02
CA SER A 221 -1.61 -42.52 35.81
C SER A 221 -1.38 -41.49 34.67
N ARG A 222 -0.75 -41.90 33.55
CA ARG A 222 -0.36 -41.00 32.45
C ARG A 222 -1.43 -40.90 31.35
N SER A 223 -2.30 -39.90 31.46
CA SER A 223 -3.09 -39.38 30.33
C SER A 223 -2.57 -38.00 29.90
N LYS A 224 -2.62 -37.68 28.60
CA LYS A 224 -2.33 -36.33 28.06
C LYS A 224 -3.58 -35.44 28.18
N ASP A 225 -4.09 -35.29 29.40
CA ASP A 225 -5.34 -34.58 29.70
C ASP A 225 -5.42 -33.21 29.00
N ILE A 226 -6.41 -33.07 28.12
CA ILE A 226 -6.84 -31.79 27.55
C ILE A 226 -8.15 -31.42 28.24
N ILE A 227 -8.10 -30.43 29.12
CA ILE A 227 -9.24 -29.88 29.85
C ILE A 227 -9.81 -28.72 29.03
N THR A 228 -11.13 -28.75 28.80
CA THR A 228 -11.88 -27.59 28.30
C THR A 228 -12.09 -26.60 29.44
N CYS A 229 -11.73 -25.33 29.27
CA CYS A 229 -12.08 -24.31 30.27
C CYS A 229 -13.59 -24.03 30.22
N GLU A 230 -14.31 -24.31 31.30
CA GLU A 230 -15.78 -24.19 31.38
C GLU A 230 -16.31 -22.76 31.18
N ILE A 231 -15.44 -21.74 31.30
CA ILE A 231 -15.83 -20.31 31.21
C ILE A 231 -15.72 -19.77 29.76
N CYS A 232 -14.83 -20.31 28.92
CA CYS A 232 -14.66 -19.88 27.52
C CYS A 232 -14.62 -21.02 26.48
N ASN A 233 -14.80 -22.25 26.92
CA ASN A 233 -14.73 -23.49 26.14
C ASN A 233 -13.41 -23.75 25.39
N LEU A 234 -12.31 -23.08 25.77
CA LEU A 234 -10.99 -23.31 25.18
C LEU A 234 -10.38 -24.65 25.64
N ARG A 235 -10.02 -25.52 24.71
CA ARG A 235 -9.39 -26.83 24.98
C ARG A 235 -7.88 -26.68 25.25
N LEU A 236 -7.44 -27.03 26.45
CA LEU A 236 -6.10 -26.74 26.97
C LEU A 236 -5.45 -27.98 27.58
N LYS A 237 -4.16 -28.22 27.32
CA LYS A 237 -3.38 -29.23 28.05
C LYS A 237 -3.45 -28.92 29.56
N LYS A 238 -3.75 -29.89 30.43
CA LYS A 238 -4.01 -29.73 31.88
C LYS A 238 -2.98 -28.87 32.63
N LYS A 239 -1.69 -29.01 32.28
CA LYS A 239 -0.60 -28.17 32.82
C LYS A 239 -0.73 -26.68 32.47
N ASN A 240 -1.35 -26.34 31.33
CA ASN A 240 -1.61 -24.97 30.89
C ASN A 240 -2.98 -24.46 31.35
N ALA A 241 -3.94 -25.34 31.68
CA ALA A 241 -5.30 -24.94 32.06
C ALA A 241 -5.31 -23.99 33.28
N ARG A 242 -4.51 -24.29 34.30
CA ARG A 242 -4.34 -23.40 35.48
C ARG A 242 -3.75 -22.03 35.12
N LEU A 243 -2.81 -21.96 34.16
CA LEU A 243 -2.22 -20.70 33.71
C LEU A 243 -3.17 -19.90 32.82
N HIS A 244 -3.97 -20.57 31.99
CA HIS A 244 -5.04 -19.95 31.22
C HIS A 244 -6.11 -19.36 32.13
N LEU A 245 -6.57 -20.12 33.13
CA LEU A 245 -7.46 -19.58 34.17
C LEU A 245 -6.82 -18.34 34.82
N LYS A 246 -5.54 -18.41 35.24
CA LYS A 246 -4.83 -17.23 35.82
C LYS A 246 -4.75 -16.01 34.89
N ARG A 247 -4.80 -16.18 33.56
CA ARG A 247 -4.59 -15.11 32.56
C ARG A 247 -5.86 -14.64 31.84
N LYS A 248 -6.97 -15.37 31.95
CA LYS A 248 -8.22 -15.07 31.22
C LYS A 248 -9.48 -15.09 32.07
N HIS A 249 -9.46 -15.74 33.25
CA HIS A 249 -10.66 -15.99 34.05
C HIS A 249 -10.47 -15.79 35.57
N GLN A 250 -9.26 -15.50 36.05
CA GLN A 250 -9.05 -15.08 37.43
C GLN A 250 -9.32 -13.58 37.52
N GLU A 251 -10.56 -13.22 37.82
CA GLU A 251 -10.99 -11.82 37.99
C GLU A 251 -10.31 -11.13 39.19
N ASN A 252 -9.81 -11.94 40.14
CA ASN A 252 -8.87 -11.50 41.16
C ASN A 252 -7.43 -11.59 40.65
N ALA A 253 -6.89 -10.51 40.08
CA ALA A 253 -5.45 -10.29 40.20
C ALA A 253 -5.06 -10.37 41.69
N ASP A 254 -3.89 -10.93 42.02
CA ASP A 254 -3.41 -10.89 43.41
C ASP A 254 -3.24 -9.39 43.77
N PRO A 255 -3.87 -8.89 44.85
CA PRO A 255 -3.94 -7.45 45.11
C PRO A 255 -2.54 -6.86 45.33
N VAL A 256 -2.32 -5.63 44.87
CA VAL A 256 -0.98 -5.03 44.81
C VAL A 256 -0.34 -4.98 46.20
N ALA A 257 0.82 -5.63 46.34
CA ALA A 257 1.43 -5.95 47.62
C ALA A 257 2.96 -5.87 47.55
N SER A 258 3.63 -5.92 48.71
CA SER A 258 5.09 -5.85 48.81
C SER A 258 5.84 -6.94 48.03
N TYR A 259 5.20 -8.09 47.77
CA TYR A 259 5.72 -9.18 46.94
C TYR A 259 5.08 -9.25 45.53
N HIS A 260 4.14 -8.37 45.21
CA HIS A 260 3.44 -8.32 43.92
C HIS A 260 3.04 -6.88 43.56
N HIS A 261 3.99 -6.11 43.08
CA HIS A 261 3.80 -4.75 42.56
C HIS A 261 4.60 -4.54 41.27
N LEU A 262 4.25 -3.53 40.50
CA LEU A 262 4.99 -3.11 39.30
C LEU A 262 6.24 -2.35 39.73
N LYS A 263 7.41 -2.61 39.12
CA LYS A 263 8.61 -1.83 39.48
C LYS A 263 8.36 -0.36 39.15
N SER A 264 8.80 0.51 40.05
CA SER A 264 8.61 1.96 39.93
C SER A 264 9.86 2.73 40.35
N GLN A 265 10.02 3.92 39.79
CA GLN A 265 11.14 4.83 40.01
C GLN A 265 10.60 6.25 40.13
N CYS A 266 11.09 7.02 41.11
CA CYS A 266 10.78 8.45 41.20
C CYS A 266 11.52 9.22 40.09
N VAL A 267 10.80 10.06 39.35
CA VAL A 267 11.32 10.87 38.23
C VAL A 267 11.33 12.36 38.59
N ASP A 268 10.35 12.80 39.38
CA ASP A 268 10.21 14.18 39.83
C ASP A 268 9.52 14.22 41.20
N ALA A 269 10.31 14.20 42.28
CA ALA A 269 9.80 14.14 43.64
C ALA A 269 8.97 15.38 44.03
N LYS A 270 9.27 16.55 43.44
CA LYS A 270 8.56 17.81 43.72
C LYS A 270 7.20 17.86 43.05
N ARG A 271 7.09 17.32 41.83
CA ARG A 271 5.83 17.23 41.06
C ARG A 271 5.06 15.91 41.27
N GLY A 272 5.61 14.98 42.05
CA GLY A 272 5.01 13.66 42.32
C GLY A 272 4.95 12.75 41.09
N VAL A 273 5.91 12.85 40.17
CA VAL A 273 5.96 12.05 38.93
C VAL A 273 6.88 10.85 39.09
N PHE A 274 6.38 9.69 38.69
CA PHE A 274 7.05 8.40 38.74
C PHE A 274 7.02 7.76 37.35
N ALA A 275 7.97 6.87 37.08
CA ALA A 275 7.89 5.90 35.99
C ALA A 275 7.55 4.53 36.60
N VAL A 276 6.66 3.77 35.96
CA VAL A 276 6.18 2.46 36.43
C VAL A 276 6.12 1.48 35.26
N GLU A 277 6.44 0.20 35.48
CA GLU A 277 6.26 -0.84 34.45
C GLU A 277 4.79 -0.94 34.01
N LYS A 278 4.54 -0.97 32.70
CA LYS A 278 3.21 -0.92 32.07
C LYS A 278 2.30 -2.11 32.39
N SER A 279 2.88 -3.28 32.71
CA SER A 279 2.14 -4.49 33.08
C SER A 279 3.00 -5.54 33.79
N PHE A 280 2.37 -6.35 34.65
CA PHE A 280 3.01 -7.48 35.35
C PHE A 280 3.44 -8.65 34.43
N ASN A 281 2.90 -8.72 33.20
CA ASN A 281 3.02 -9.87 32.31
C ASN A 281 3.04 -9.40 30.83
N GLY A 282 4.07 -8.64 30.44
CA GLY A 282 4.23 -8.13 29.07
C GLY A 282 5.66 -7.65 28.83
N PRO A 283 5.93 -6.96 27.70
CA PRO A 283 7.19 -6.26 27.48
C PRO A 283 7.47 -5.26 28.62
N PRO A 284 8.75 -5.06 29.01
CA PRO A 284 9.13 -4.12 30.06
C PRO A 284 9.07 -2.68 29.52
N GLU A 285 7.88 -2.17 29.23
CA GLU A 285 7.71 -0.76 28.83
C GLU A 285 7.42 0.08 30.09
N PRO A 286 8.11 1.22 30.30
CA PRO A 286 7.76 2.15 31.37
C PRO A 286 6.66 3.12 30.92
N VAL A 287 5.83 3.58 31.86
CA VAL A 287 4.83 4.64 31.68
C VAL A 287 4.88 5.64 32.83
N HIS A 288 4.52 6.90 32.59
CA HIS A 288 4.43 7.93 33.63
C HIS A 288 3.16 7.79 34.48
N VAL A 289 3.32 8.07 35.77
CA VAL A 289 2.26 8.10 36.78
C VAL A 289 2.47 9.31 37.68
N ILE A 290 1.39 10.02 38.03
CA ILE A 290 1.42 11.15 38.97
C ILE A 290 0.66 10.75 40.23
N LYS A 291 1.34 10.83 41.39
CA LYS A 291 0.72 10.69 42.71
C LYS A 291 1.22 11.82 43.59
N TYR A 292 0.39 12.83 43.78
CA TYR A 292 0.71 14.00 44.60
C TYR A 292 -0.44 14.33 45.55
N THR A 293 -0.12 14.48 46.83
CA THR A 293 -1.08 14.78 47.91
C THR A 293 -0.59 15.99 48.69
N SER A 294 -1.28 17.11 48.56
CA SER A 294 -0.95 18.36 49.26
C SER A 294 -2.20 19.05 49.82
N SER A 295 -2.00 20.09 50.62
CA SER A 295 -3.05 21.01 51.07
C SER A 295 -3.74 21.77 49.93
N LEU A 296 -3.16 21.80 48.72
CA LEU A 296 -3.74 22.41 47.52
C LEU A 296 -4.51 21.42 46.64
N GLY A 297 -4.50 20.12 46.98
CA GLY A 297 -5.28 19.10 46.27
C GLY A 297 -4.59 17.74 46.14
N HIS A 298 -5.32 16.79 45.54
CA HIS A 298 -4.85 15.45 45.20
C HIS A 298 -4.81 15.29 43.67
N ARG A 299 -3.68 14.84 43.11
CA ARG A 299 -3.58 14.36 41.72
C ARG A 299 -3.21 12.89 41.70
N LEU A 300 -4.00 12.11 40.97
CA LEU A 300 -3.91 10.65 40.81
C LEU A 300 -4.14 10.35 39.32
N GLU A 301 -3.07 10.36 38.53
CA GLU A 301 -3.14 10.32 37.06
C GLU A 301 -2.16 9.28 36.51
N CYS A 302 -2.52 8.64 35.40
CA CYS A 302 -1.71 7.63 34.73
C CYS A 302 -1.66 7.95 33.23
N GLU A 303 -0.53 7.71 32.58
CA GLU A 303 -0.39 7.93 31.13
C GLU A 303 -1.31 7.03 30.28
N LEU A 304 -1.77 5.90 30.82
CA LEU A 304 -2.61 4.94 30.08
C LEU A 304 -4.09 5.34 30.04
N ASP A 305 -4.64 5.53 28.84
CA ASP A 305 -6.06 5.81 28.59
C ASP A 305 -7.01 4.86 29.31
N ARG A 306 -6.67 3.55 29.39
CA ARG A 306 -7.48 2.55 30.11
C ARG A 306 -7.64 2.89 31.59
N CYS A 307 -6.59 3.42 32.21
CA CYS A 307 -6.58 3.78 33.63
C CYS A 307 -7.36 5.09 33.85
N ASN A 308 -7.23 6.05 32.93
CA ASN A 308 -7.98 7.32 32.96
C ASN A 308 -9.48 7.10 32.72
N ALA A 309 -9.86 6.25 31.76
CA ALA A 309 -11.25 5.86 31.51
C ALA A 309 -11.87 5.15 32.72
N ASN A 310 -11.13 4.23 33.36
CA ASN A 310 -11.58 3.56 34.58
C ASN A 310 -11.72 4.54 35.75
N ALA A 311 -10.80 5.49 35.93
CA ALA A 311 -10.89 6.54 36.94
C ALA A 311 -12.10 7.46 36.72
N GLN A 312 -12.37 7.86 35.48
CA GLN A 312 -13.57 8.64 35.14
C GLN A 312 -14.86 7.86 35.39
N PHE A 313 -14.91 6.56 35.04
CA PHE A 313 -16.05 5.69 35.31
C PHE A 313 -16.27 5.53 36.82
N ALA A 314 -15.22 5.24 37.58
CA ALA A 314 -15.25 5.12 39.04
C ALA A 314 -15.79 6.40 39.71
N ASN A 315 -15.33 7.58 39.26
CA ASN A 315 -15.84 8.87 39.76
C ASN A 315 -17.34 9.06 39.45
N ARG A 316 -17.81 8.70 38.25
CA ARG A 316 -19.23 8.74 37.87
C ARG A 316 -20.14 7.82 38.72
N ILE A 317 -19.58 6.77 39.33
CA ILE A 317 -20.29 5.89 40.28
C ILE A 317 -19.97 6.19 41.75
N GLY A 318 -19.39 7.37 42.04
CA GLY A 318 -19.15 7.87 43.40
C GLY A 318 -17.82 7.46 44.05
N ILE A 319 -16.97 6.70 43.37
CA ILE A 319 -15.65 6.27 43.87
C ILE A 319 -14.63 7.39 43.59
N GLN A 320 -14.53 8.34 44.52
CA GLN A 320 -13.71 9.56 44.40
C GLN A 320 -12.17 9.33 44.46
N ARG A 321 -11.71 8.11 44.78
CA ARG A 321 -10.28 7.78 44.96
C ARG A 321 -9.94 6.44 44.30
N PHE A 322 -10.19 6.33 42.99
CA PHE A 322 -9.75 5.18 42.20
C PHE A 322 -8.24 5.23 41.95
N GLU A 323 -7.49 4.30 42.53
CA GLU A 323 -6.09 4.05 42.19
C GLU A 323 -6.00 2.84 41.26
N CYS A 324 -5.36 2.97 40.10
CA CYS A 324 -5.04 1.82 39.23
C CYS A 324 -3.85 1.02 39.76
N GLU A 325 -3.61 -0.18 39.20
CA GLU A 325 -2.46 -1.05 39.52
C GLU A 325 -1.10 -0.32 39.56
N HIS A 326 -0.89 0.68 38.68
CA HIS A 326 0.33 1.49 38.63
C HIS A 326 0.43 2.46 39.83
N ILE A 327 -0.68 3.12 40.19
CA ILE A 327 -0.75 4.05 41.34
C ILE A 327 -0.70 3.30 42.68
N GLN A 328 -1.28 2.10 42.74
CA GLN A 328 -1.22 1.17 43.88
C GLN A 328 0.17 0.56 44.07
N SER A 329 1.03 0.56 43.05
CA SER A 329 2.41 0.05 43.14
C SER A 329 3.39 1.08 43.74
N LEU A 330 3.06 2.37 43.70
CA LEU A 330 3.93 3.45 44.19
C LEU A 330 4.31 3.43 45.69
N PRO A 331 3.50 2.89 46.63
CA PRO A 331 3.94 2.68 48.02
C PRO A 331 5.13 1.73 48.18
N PHE A 332 5.47 0.98 47.13
CA PHE A 332 6.62 0.07 47.07
C PHE A 332 7.76 0.62 46.19
N CYS A 333 7.63 1.86 45.67
CA CYS A 333 8.73 2.55 45.01
C CYS A 333 9.89 2.76 46.01
N PRO A 334 11.14 2.45 45.63
CA PRO A 334 12.30 2.83 46.44
C PRO A 334 12.30 4.35 46.71
N CYS A 335 12.80 4.74 47.88
CA CYS A 335 13.07 6.16 48.17
C CYS A 335 13.96 6.74 47.06
N ALA A 336 13.69 7.99 46.67
CA ALA A 336 14.48 8.65 45.65
C ALA A 336 15.95 8.71 46.06
N THR A 337 16.81 8.00 45.32
CA THR A 337 18.25 8.24 45.31
C THR A 337 18.52 9.69 44.91
N GLU A 338 19.67 10.22 45.32
CA GLU A 338 20.05 11.60 45.05
C GLU A 338 19.93 11.92 43.56
N LEU A 339 19.27 13.05 43.24
CA LEU A 339 18.94 13.46 41.88
C LEU A 339 20.20 13.47 41.00
N GLU A 340 20.15 12.72 39.89
CA GLU A 340 21.24 12.65 38.92
C GLU A 340 21.70 14.06 38.54
N GLY A 341 23.01 14.33 38.68
CA GLY A 341 23.58 15.66 38.51
C GLY A 341 23.23 16.28 37.15
N CYS A 342 22.96 17.59 37.19
CA CYS A 342 22.61 18.44 36.05
C CYS A 342 23.54 18.18 34.84
N LEU A 343 22.98 18.10 33.64
CA LEU A 343 23.77 17.89 32.42
C LEU A 343 24.71 19.06 32.17
N SER A 344 25.97 18.74 31.93
CA SER A 344 27.08 19.68 31.75
C SER A 344 27.13 20.26 30.34
N GLU A 345 27.43 21.55 30.26
CA GLU A 345 27.61 22.23 28.98
C GLU A 345 28.87 21.75 28.25
N SER A 346 29.92 21.32 28.97
CA SER A 346 31.15 20.75 28.40
C SER A 346 30.91 19.45 27.63
N SER A 347 30.07 18.53 28.13
CA SER A 347 29.67 17.35 27.35
C SER A 347 28.83 17.71 26.12
N LEU A 348 28.19 18.89 26.11
CA LEU A 348 27.42 19.39 24.97
C LEU A 348 28.31 20.07 23.91
N ASP A 349 29.41 20.71 24.31
CA ASP A 349 30.45 21.20 23.38
C ASP A 349 31.15 20.06 22.66
N VAL A 350 31.57 19.00 23.37
CA VAL A 350 32.20 17.81 22.75
C VAL A 350 31.26 17.16 21.71
N LEU A 351 29.95 17.21 21.91
CA LEU A 351 28.96 16.75 20.93
C LEU A 351 28.81 17.66 19.70
N VAL A 352 29.19 18.94 19.79
CA VAL A 352 29.26 19.86 18.63
C VAL A 352 30.61 19.73 17.91
N GLU A 353 31.71 19.62 18.64
CA GLU A 353 33.06 19.43 18.09
C GLU A 353 33.17 18.12 17.28
N ASN A 354 32.53 17.04 17.75
CA ASN A 354 32.42 15.78 17.02
C ASN A 354 31.29 15.77 15.96
N PHE A 355 30.76 16.93 15.57
CA PHE A 355 29.72 17.14 14.55
C PHE A 355 28.36 16.42 14.78
N LEU A 356 28.15 15.78 15.94
CA LEU A 356 26.91 15.07 16.27
C LEU A 356 25.74 16.03 16.50
N PHE A 357 26.00 17.25 16.98
CA PHE A 357 25.06 18.36 17.05
C PHE A 357 25.59 19.61 16.34
N SER A 358 24.67 20.50 15.94
CA SER A 358 25.01 21.84 15.46
C SER A 358 24.95 22.87 16.59
N GLN A 359 25.62 24.02 16.44
CA GLN A 359 25.61 25.10 17.43
C GLN A 359 24.18 25.51 17.85
N GLN A 360 23.25 25.58 16.90
CA GLN A 360 21.84 25.87 17.21
C GLN A 360 21.23 24.80 18.12
N ARG A 361 21.56 23.51 17.92
CA ARG A 361 21.05 22.43 18.76
C ARG A 361 21.65 22.49 20.17
N LYS A 362 22.90 22.96 20.34
CA LYS A 362 23.45 23.33 21.66
C LYS A 362 22.62 24.45 22.31
N GLU A 363 22.40 25.57 21.61
CA GLU A 363 21.57 26.67 22.13
C GLU A 363 20.15 26.22 22.53
N ASP A 364 19.49 25.41 21.71
CA ASP A 364 18.13 24.95 21.95
C ASP A 364 18.05 24.00 23.16
N LEU A 365 19.09 23.18 23.39
CA LEU A 365 19.21 22.30 24.55
C LEU A 365 19.53 23.08 25.83
N LEU A 366 20.38 24.11 25.76
CA LEU A 366 20.65 25.01 26.89
C LEU A 366 19.41 25.83 27.29
N LYS A 367 18.63 26.31 26.31
CA LYS A 367 17.32 26.97 26.58
C LYS A 367 16.36 26.01 27.29
N LYS A 368 16.30 24.74 26.88
CA LYS A 368 15.53 23.71 27.59
C LYS A 368 16.04 23.42 28.99
N LEU A 369 17.36 23.44 29.22
CA LEU A 369 17.94 23.30 30.55
C LEU A 369 17.55 24.48 31.46
N GLN A 370 17.64 25.71 30.96
CA GLN A 370 17.18 26.90 31.67
C GLN A 370 15.67 26.87 31.96
N GLU A 371 14.85 26.40 31.02
CA GLU A 371 13.40 26.22 31.21
C GLU A 371 13.08 25.17 32.27
N ALA A 372 13.78 24.04 32.28
CA ALA A 372 13.64 22.98 33.29
C ALA A 372 14.07 23.46 34.69
N THR A 373 15.21 24.14 34.80
CA THR A 373 15.70 24.75 36.04
C THR A 373 14.75 25.83 36.57
N LYS A 374 14.21 26.70 35.71
CA LYS A 374 13.16 27.67 36.07
C LYS A 374 11.86 27.01 36.54
N ASN A 375 11.59 25.80 36.05
CA ASN A 375 10.47 24.95 36.46
C ASN A 375 10.74 24.12 37.73
N ASP A 376 11.94 24.21 38.31
CA ASP A 376 12.39 23.40 39.46
C ASP A 376 12.19 21.88 39.22
N ALA A 377 12.54 21.43 38.01
CA ALA A 377 12.31 20.07 37.52
C ALA A 377 13.54 19.55 36.74
N PRO A 378 13.97 18.28 36.90
CA PRO A 378 15.09 17.73 36.13
C PRO A 378 14.75 17.65 34.64
N LEU A 379 15.65 18.14 33.77
CA LEU A 379 15.48 18.14 32.31
C LEU A 379 15.35 16.72 31.72
N SER A 380 16.05 15.75 32.31
CA SER A 380 16.18 14.39 31.81
C SER A 380 16.60 13.46 32.94
N VAL A 381 16.00 12.27 33.03
CA VAL A 381 16.34 11.24 34.02
C VAL A 381 16.44 9.89 33.31
N LEU A 382 17.48 9.10 33.59
CA LEU A 382 17.60 7.73 33.08
C LEU A 382 16.62 6.80 33.82
N LEU A 383 15.82 6.04 33.07
CA LEU A 383 14.89 5.08 33.66
C LEU A 383 15.54 3.70 33.79
N THR A 384 15.64 3.21 35.01
CA THR A 384 16.03 1.83 35.33
C THR A 384 14.84 0.88 35.26
N VAL A 385 13.62 1.41 35.34
CA VAL A 385 12.38 0.66 35.04
C VAL A 385 12.16 0.56 33.53
N GLY A 386 11.83 -0.64 33.07
CA GLY A 386 11.63 -0.96 31.65
C GLY A 386 12.91 -1.26 30.85
N GLY A 387 14.09 -0.93 31.37
CA GLY A 387 15.35 -1.20 30.67
C GLY A 387 15.59 -2.69 30.38
N THR A 388 16.23 -2.95 29.25
CA THR A 388 16.91 -4.23 28.97
C THR A 388 18.39 -3.96 28.73
N GLU A 389 19.23 -5.00 28.62
CA GLU A 389 20.67 -4.86 28.35
C GLU A 389 21.00 -4.00 27.12
N THR A 390 20.07 -3.86 26.16
CA THR A 390 20.26 -3.02 24.97
C THR A 390 19.15 -2.00 24.72
N THR A 391 18.18 -1.83 25.62
CA THR A 391 17.12 -0.80 25.48
C THR A 391 17.10 0.16 26.65
N PHE A 392 17.37 1.42 26.37
CA PHE A 392 17.52 2.49 27.34
C PHE A 392 16.37 3.49 27.20
N HIS A 393 15.75 3.85 28.32
CA HIS A 393 14.63 4.79 28.36
C HIS A 393 15.04 6.06 29.12
N VAL A 394 14.84 7.23 28.53
CA VAL A 394 15.14 8.53 29.16
C VAL A 394 13.87 9.35 29.26
N SER A 395 13.51 9.75 30.48
CA SER A 395 12.35 10.60 30.75
C SER A 395 12.72 12.08 30.63
N VAL A 396 12.32 12.72 29.53
CA VAL A 396 12.67 14.11 29.18
C VAL A 396 11.54 15.08 29.56
N PHE A 397 11.90 16.27 30.06
CA PHE A 397 10.97 17.34 30.41
C PHE A 397 10.38 18.03 29.17
N GLU A 398 9.05 18.24 29.16
CA GLU A 398 8.32 19.00 28.15
C GLU A 398 7.10 19.67 28.82
N PRO A 399 7.15 20.97 29.15
CA PRO A 399 6.08 21.63 29.92
C PRO A 399 4.80 21.92 29.12
N LYS A 400 4.69 21.46 27.86
CA LYS A 400 3.51 21.66 27.02
C LYS A 400 2.36 20.72 27.39
N THR A 401 1.15 21.25 27.23
CA THR A 401 -0.13 20.64 27.63
C THR A 401 -0.53 19.34 26.90
N THR A 402 0.29 18.84 25.97
CA THR A 402 0.03 17.60 25.22
C THR A 402 0.34 16.32 26.01
N PHE A 403 1.14 16.40 27.08
CA PHE A 403 1.51 15.25 27.91
C PHE A 403 1.08 15.47 29.36
N VAL A 404 0.26 14.56 29.89
CA VAL A 404 -0.34 14.65 31.25
C VAL A 404 0.71 14.81 32.35
N SER A 405 1.87 14.16 32.19
CA SER A 405 3.01 14.19 33.10
C SER A 405 3.91 15.42 32.96
N GLY A 406 3.74 16.27 31.94
CA GLY A 406 4.71 17.31 31.57
C GLY A 406 6.09 16.76 31.16
N ARG A 407 6.13 15.49 30.76
CA ARG A 407 7.32 14.72 30.40
C ARG A 407 7.02 13.77 29.25
N VAL A 408 8.06 13.26 28.58
CA VAL A 408 7.96 12.25 27.52
C VAL A 408 9.09 11.24 27.66
N ILE A 409 8.78 9.96 27.46
CA ILE A 409 9.78 8.89 27.47
C ILE A 409 10.36 8.74 26.06
N VAL A 410 11.68 8.84 25.95
CA VAL A 410 12.46 8.59 24.74
C VAL A 410 13.16 7.24 24.88
N THR A 411 13.09 6.40 23.86
CA THR A 411 13.70 5.05 23.87
C THR A 411 14.84 4.99 22.86
N HIS A 412 15.97 4.42 23.27
CA HIS A 412 17.11 4.07 22.43
C HIS A 412 17.34 2.55 22.48
N ASP A 413 17.38 1.90 21.32
CA ASP A 413 17.90 0.54 21.18
C ASP A 413 19.33 0.58 20.65
N SER A 414 20.30 0.09 21.43
CA SER A 414 21.71 0.10 21.05
C SER A 414 22.07 -0.93 19.99
N LYS A 415 21.27 -2.00 19.78
CA LYS A 415 21.53 -2.99 18.71
C LYS A 415 21.21 -2.44 17.33
N THR A 416 20.12 -1.67 17.21
CA THR A 416 19.69 -1.06 15.94
C THR A 416 20.10 0.40 15.79
N SER A 417 20.68 1.01 16.84
CA SER A 417 20.95 2.45 16.95
C SER A 417 19.70 3.33 16.74
N THR A 418 18.50 2.78 16.96
CA THR A 418 17.23 3.48 16.68
C THR A 418 16.75 4.32 17.87
N TRP A 419 16.17 5.48 17.55
CA TRP A 419 15.70 6.47 18.54
C TRP A 419 14.21 6.75 18.36
N HIS A 420 13.40 6.27 19.29
CA HIS A 420 11.94 6.45 19.31
C HIS A 420 11.54 7.57 20.29
N CYS A 421 10.56 8.39 19.89
CA CYS A 421 9.90 9.38 20.74
C CYS A 421 8.42 9.43 20.34
N PRO A 422 7.46 9.38 21.29
CA PRO A 422 6.04 9.62 21.03
C PRO A 422 5.73 10.96 20.34
N CYS A 423 6.69 11.89 20.37
CA CYS A 423 6.56 13.24 19.84
C CYS A 423 6.70 13.38 18.31
N ILE A 424 7.43 12.50 17.63
CA ILE A 424 7.54 12.45 16.16
C ILE A 424 7.91 11.03 15.73
N ASP A 425 7.30 10.55 14.63
CA ASP A 425 7.68 9.34 13.92
C ASP A 425 9.21 9.14 13.81
N GLY A 426 9.62 7.87 13.89
CA GLY A 426 11.01 7.46 14.14
C GLY A 426 12.08 8.15 13.28
N LYS A 427 11.73 8.52 12.04
CA LYS A 427 12.61 9.12 11.01
C LYS A 427 13.21 10.50 11.38
N PHE A 428 12.62 11.28 12.29
CA PHE A 428 13.02 12.68 12.54
C PHE A 428 13.68 12.94 13.90
N SER A 429 14.54 13.97 13.98
CA SER A 429 15.35 14.34 15.15
C SER A 429 14.78 15.53 15.94
N CYS A 430 13.74 15.27 16.73
CA CYS A 430 13.17 16.21 17.71
C CYS A 430 14.20 16.69 18.76
N THR A 431 13.82 17.69 19.57
CA THR A 431 14.64 18.13 20.71
C THR A 431 14.74 17.04 21.78
N HIS A 432 13.69 16.27 22.06
CA HIS A 432 13.72 15.21 23.09
C HIS A 432 14.73 14.10 22.80
N LYS A 433 14.80 13.63 21.55
CA LYS A 433 15.84 12.68 21.10
C LYS A 433 17.25 13.27 21.25
N ALA A 434 17.42 14.59 21.06
CA ALA A 434 18.69 15.25 21.29
C ALA A 434 19.01 15.40 22.80
N THR A 435 18.03 15.70 23.64
CA THR A 435 18.21 15.73 25.11
C THR A 435 18.57 14.36 25.66
N ALA A 436 17.89 13.30 25.18
CA ALA A 436 18.20 11.92 25.55
C ALA A 436 19.57 11.48 25.03
N LYS A 437 19.98 11.88 23.81
CA LYS A 437 21.35 11.67 23.31
C LYS A 437 22.41 12.34 24.18
N TRP A 438 22.22 13.60 24.56
CA TRP A 438 23.13 14.32 25.46
C TRP A 438 23.21 13.62 26.84
N HIS A 439 22.07 13.19 27.39
CA HIS A 439 22.03 12.46 28.65
C HIS A 439 22.79 11.12 28.57
N LEU A 440 22.51 10.28 27.57
CA LEU A 440 23.22 9.00 27.42
C LEU A 440 24.71 9.21 27.11
N PHE A 441 25.09 10.26 26.36
CA PHE A 441 26.48 10.61 26.09
C PHE A 441 27.24 10.98 27.36
N GLU A 442 26.64 11.78 28.25
CA GLU A 442 27.31 12.18 29.50
C GLU A 442 27.41 11.02 30.51
N LYS A 443 26.33 10.24 30.69
CA LYS A 443 26.30 9.17 31.70
C LYS A 443 26.96 7.87 31.21
N MET A 444 27.00 7.63 29.89
CA MET A 444 27.57 6.43 29.27
C MET A 444 28.39 6.77 27.99
N PRO A 445 29.45 7.59 28.08
CA PRO A 445 30.22 8.07 26.93
C PRO A 445 30.80 6.92 26.07
N LYS A 446 31.11 5.77 26.67
CA LYS A 446 31.57 4.56 25.96
C LYS A 446 30.59 3.99 24.93
N MET A 447 29.31 4.39 24.96
CA MET A 447 28.34 4.07 23.91
C MET A 447 28.41 4.99 22.68
N PHE A 448 29.21 6.07 22.78
CA PHE A 448 29.33 7.14 21.79
C PHE A 448 30.78 7.51 21.46
N GLU A 449 31.75 7.01 22.23
CA GLU A 449 33.12 6.82 21.76
C GLU A 449 33.02 6.15 20.39
N THR A 450 33.50 6.85 19.36
CA THR A 450 33.55 6.28 18.02
C THR A 450 34.43 5.05 18.09
N ALA A 451 33.80 3.89 18.06
CA ALA A 451 34.41 2.70 17.52
C ALA A 451 34.93 3.12 16.14
N LYS A 452 36.25 3.41 16.04
CA LYS A 452 37.01 3.26 14.81
C LYS A 452 36.58 1.88 14.33
N ILE A 453 35.69 1.83 13.33
CA ILE A 453 34.94 0.60 13.01
C ILE A 453 35.98 -0.51 12.96
N PRO A 454 36.00 -1.40 13.97
CA PRO A 454 36.89 -2.52 13.85
C PRO A 454 36.38 -3.25 12.62
N LYS A 455 37.26 -3.97 11.94
CA LYS A 455 36.78 -5.19 11.31
C LYS A 455 36.42 -6.11 12.48
N GLU A 456 35.29 -5.83 13.13
CA GLU A 456 34.53 -6.84 13.82
C GLU A 456 34.06 -7.70 12.68
N ASP A 457 34.87 -8.72 12.44
CA ASP A 457 34.59 -9.76 11.50
C ASP A 457 33.13 -10.15 11.75
N PHE A 458 32.32 -10.04 10.71
CA PHE A 458 31.22 -10.97 10.60
C PHE A 458 31.90 -12.33 10.73
N THR A 459 31.65 -13.02 11.84
CA THR A 459 31.79 -14.47 11.88
C THR A 459 30.71 -14.99 10.95
N CYS A 460 30.99 -14.92 9.66
CA CYS A 460 30.49 -15.85 8.69
C CYS A 460 30.64 -17.24 9.32
N ASP A 461 29.54 -17.98 9.43
CA ASP A 461 29.67 -19.44 9.48
C ASP A 461 30.40 -19.82 8.18
N GLU A 462 31.68 -20.19 8.33
CA GLU A 462 32.77 -20.18 7.33
C GLU A 462 32.32 -20.03 5.86
N ALA A 463 32.15 -18.77 5.44
CA ALA A 463 32.03 -18.45 4.02
C ALA A 463 33.43 -18.54 3.40
N GLU A 464 33.67 -19.62 2.67
CA GLU A 464 34.92 -19.83 1.92
C GLU A 464 35.22 -18.64 0.99
N ASP A 465 36.50 -18.38 0.72
CA ASP A 465 37.00 -17.21 -0.01
C ASP A 465 36.67 -17.27 -1.52
N ILE A 466 35.38 -17.15 -1.84
CA ILE A 466 34.86 -17.02 -3.20
C ILE A 466 35.10 -15.58 -3.63
N GLY A 467 36.31 -15.35 -4.16
CA GLY A 467 36.84 -14.02 -4.46
C GLY A 467 35.89 -13.12 -5.25
N SER A 468 35.93 -11.82 -4.90
CA SER A 468 35.09 -10.77 -5.46
C SER A 468 34.99 -10.86 -6.98
N ILE A 469 33.76 -10.92 -7.49
CA ILE A 469 33.49 -10.70 -8.92
C ILE A 469 33.99 -9.30 -9.32
N THR A 470 34.55 -9.17 -10.52
CA THR A 470 34.92 -7.87 -11.09
C THR A 470 33.69 -7.23 -11.75
N ASP A 471 33.69 -5.91 -11.91
CA ASP A 471 32.55 -5.20 -12.48
C ASP A 471 32.28 -5.62 -13.94
N GLU A 472 33.32 -5.96 -14.71
CA GLU A 472 33.21 -6.47 -16.07
C GLU A 472 32.64 -7.90 -16.11
N ALA A 473 33.02 -8.75 -15.16
CA ALA A 473 32.47 -10.11 -15.03
C ALA A 473 31.01 -10.08 -14.58
N ALA A 474 30.65 -9.16 -13.68
CA ALA A 474 29.27 -8.91 -13.28
C ALA A 474 28.44 -8.36 -14.45
N GLU A 475 28.97 -7.42 -15.24
CA GLU A 475 28.28 -6.86 -16.41
C GLU A 475 27.96 -7.95 -17.45
N ARG A 476 28.94 -8.78 -17.80
CA ARG A 476 28.76 -9.92 -18.71
C ARG A 476 27.70 -10.90 -18.19
N MET A 477 27.76 -11.25 -16.91
CA MET A 477 26.76 -12.11 -16.27
C MET A 477 25.36 -11.50 -16.33
N ILE A 478 25.18 -10.22 -15.98
CA ILE A 478 23.87 -9.54 -16.02
C ILE A 478 23.32 -9.53 -17.45
N LYS A 479 24.14 -9.19 -18.46
CA LYS A 479 23.75 -9.21 -19.87
C LYS A 479 23.34 -10.61 -20.33
N TYR A 480 24.04 -11.65 -19.89
CA TYR A 480 23.66 -13.04 -20.15
C TYR A 480 22.31 -13.40 -19.51
N LEU A 481 22.09 -13.07 -18.23
CA LEU A 481 20.82 -13.35 -17.54
C LEU A 481 19.63 -12.64 -18.22
N ILE A 482 19.80 -11.37 -18.60
CA ILE A 482 18.76 -10.57 -19.29
C ILE A 482 18.41 -11.13 -20.67
N SER A 483 19.37 -11.73 -21.38
CA SER A 483 19.19 -12.22 -22.77
C SER A 483 18.83 -13.71 -22.88
N HIS A 484 19.22 -14.55 -21.91
CA HIS A 484 19.08 -16.01 -21.99
C HIS A 484 18.29 -16.65 -20.84
N LYS A 485 18.12 -15.98 -19.69
CA LYS A 485 17.43 -16.52 -18.50
C LYS A 485 16.13 -15.77 -18.17
N LYS A 486 15.45 -15.26 -19.20
CA LYS A 486 14.13 -14.64 -19.07
C LYS A 486 13.07 -15.63 -18.58
N ILE A 487 12.20 -15.13 -17.69
CA ILE A 487 11.09 -15.84 -17.06
C ILE A 487 9.80 -15.37 -17.75
N PRO A 488 9.00 -16.24 -18.40
CA PRO A 488 7.76 -15.82 -19.06
C PRO A 488 6.80 -15.07 -18.13
N ALA A 489 6.21 -13.96 -18.57
CA ALA A 489 5.25 -13.21 -17.75
C ALA A 489 4.00 -14.02 -17.40
N GLN A 490 3.58 -14.93 -18.28
CA GLN A 490 2.58 -15.96 -18.02
C GLN A 490 3.29 -17.32 -17.87
N LEU A 491 3.15 -17.95 -16.70
CA LEU A 491 3.81 -19.21 -16.36
C LEU A 491 2.80 -20.38 -16.39
N PRO A 492 3.22 -21.60 -16.79
CA PRO A 492 2.34 -22.77 -16.80
C PRO A 492 1.75 -23.07 -15.43
N GLU A 493 0.43 -23.29 -15.34
CA GLU A 493 -0.26 -23.58 -14.08
C GLU A 493 0.29 -24.84 -13.37
N THR A 494 0.79 -25.81 -14.13
CA THR A 494 1.49 -26.99 -13.63
C THR A 494 2.76 -26.64 -12.85
N LEU A 495 3.54 -25.65 -13.32
CA LEU A 495 4.76 -25.16 -12.67
C LEU A 495 4.44 -24.25 -11.47
N VAL A 496 3.37 -23.46 -11.55
CA VAL A 496 2.89 -22.65 -10.42
C VAL A 496 2.41 -23.57 -9.28
N THR A 497 1.68 -24.65 -9.62
CA THR A 497 1.23 -25.68 -8.68
C THR A 497 2.40 -26.47 -8.09
N SER A 498 3.37 -26.93 -8.90
CA SER A 498 4.53 -27.66 -8.37
C SER A 498 5.39 -26.78 -7.46
N SER A 499 5.66 -25.53 -7.85
CA SER A 499 6.39 -24.53 -7.04
C SER A 499 5.70 -24.22 -5.70
N ARG A 500 4.35 -24.30 -5.64
CA ARG A 500 3.57 -24.15 -4.42
C ARG A 500 3.77 -25.34 -3.47
N ASP A 501 3.62 -26.55 -3.99
CA ASP A 501 3.52 -27.78 -3.18
C ASP A 501 4.88 -28.44 -2.92
N ALA A 502 5.95 -28.00 -3.60
CA ALA A 502 7.28 -28.60 -3.53
C ALA A 502 7.91 -28.64 -2.13
N LYS A 503 7.63 -27.71 -1.19
CA LYS A 503 8.10 -27.88 0.22
C LYS A 503 7.43 -29.08 0.90
N ALA A 504 6.14 -29.31 0.66
CA ALA A 504 5.41 -30.44 1.23
C ALA A 504 5.77 -31.78 0.56
N LEU A 505 6.03 -31.76 -0.75
CA LEU A 505 6.35 -32.94 -1.56
C LEU A 505 7.86 -33.24 -1.65
N SER A 506 8.72 -32.42 -1.05
CA SER A 506 10.19 -32.46 -1.23
C SER A 506 10.63 -32.37 -2.71
N GLY A 507 9.89 -31.60 -3.51
CA GLY A 507 10.02 -31.54 -4.97
C GLY A 507 11.07 -30.57 -5.53
N PHE A 508 11.71 -29.74 -4.70
CA PHE A 508 12.81 -28.87 -5.15
C PHE A 508 14.12 -29.67 -5.30
N PRO A 509 14.92 -29.45 -6.36
CA PRO A 509 16.22 -30.10 -6.49
C PRO A 509 17.19 -29.63 -5.38
N LYS A 510 18.03 -30.55 -4.88
CA LYS A 510 19.02 -30.26 -3.82
C LYS A 510 20.34 -29.70 -4.34
N HIS A 511 20.63 -29.92 -5.63
CA HIS A 511 21.85 -29.49 -6.30
C HIS A 511 21.45 -28.66 -7.52
N LEU A 512 21.49 -27.35 -7.37
CA LEU A 512 21.08 -26.36 -8.36
C LEU A 512 22.31 -26.01 -9.22
N ILE A 513 22.48 -26.77 -10.30
CA ILE A 513 23.61 -26.70 -11.22
C ILE A 513 23.14 -26.02 -12.52
N PRO A 514 23.88 -25.03 -13.06
CA PRO A 514 23.49 -24.35 -14.30
C PRO A 514 23.33 -25.35 -15.45
N SER A 515 22.23 -25.29 -16.19
CA SER A 515 21.93 -26.15 -17.33
C SER A 515 22.93 -26.06 -18.50
N GLU A 516 23.69 -24.96 -18.59
CA GLU A 516 24.63 -24.66 -19.68
C GLU A 516 25.77 -25.69 -19.79
N ASP A 517 26.03 -26.20 -20.99
CA ASP A 517 27.14 -27.10 -21.32
C ASP A 517 28.29 -26.35 -22.04
N ALA A 518 27.95 -25.34 -22.84
CA ALA A 518 28.85 -24.62 -23.72
C ALA A 518 28.73 -23.09 -23.57
N CYS A 519 29.85 -22.38 -23.74
CA CYS A 519 29.92 -20.92 -23.56
C CYS A 519 29.23 -20.15 -24.71
N THR A 520 28.25 -19.31 -24.36
CA THR A 520 27.50 -18.49 -25.32
C THR A 520 28.29 -17.31 -25.88
N GLU A 521 29.27 -16.77 -25.15
CA GLU A 521 30.05 -15.62 -25.64
C GLU A 521 31.16 -15.98 -26.64
N CYS A 522 31.92 -17.06 -26.40
CA CYS A 522 33.10 -17.42 -27.21
C CYS A 522 32.88 -18.63 -28.14
N GLY A 523 31.64 -18.85 -28.58
CA GLY A 523 31.34 -19.84 -29.62
C GLY A 523 31.39 -21.30 -29.16
N GLN A 524 30.64 -21.63 -28.11
CA GLN A 524 30.39 -23.00 -27.64
C GLN A 524 31.63 -23.79 -27.16
N HIS A 525 32.65 -23.10 -26.63
CA HIS A 525 33.69 -23.76 -25.83
C HIS A 525 33.08 -24.43 -24.60
N ALA A 526 33.46 -25.67 -24.32
CA ALA A 526 32.98 -26.43 -23.15
C ALA A 526 33.24 -25.66 -21.85
N LEU A 527 32.25 -25.68 -20.95
CA LEU A 527 32.39 -25.09 -19.63
C LEU A 527 33.14 -26.05 -18.68
N GLY A 528 33.84 -25.49 -17.69
CA GLY A 528 34.46 -26.27 -16.63
C GLY A 528 33.45 -26.94 -15.70
N GLU A 529 33.91 -27.93 -14.95
CA GLU A 529 33.11 -28.69 -13.98
C GLU A 529 32.34 -27.79 -12.99
N PRO A 530 31.14 -28.19 -12.53
CA PRO A 530 30.34 -27.41 -11.59
C PRO A 530 31.09 -27.07 -10.28
N GLN A 531 31.37 -25.78 -10.09
CA GLN A 531 31.95 -25.24 -8.87
C GLN A 531 30.84 -24.93 -7.87
N LEU A 532 30.94 -25.45 -6.65
CA LEU A 532 30.03 -25.12 -5.55
C LEU A 532 30.18 -23.64 -5.18
N ILE A 533 29.06 -22.93 -4.99
CA ILE A 533 29.01 -21.57 -4.43
C ILE A 533 28.51 -21.61 -2.98
N SER A 534 27.47 -22.40 -2.71
CA SER A 534 26.96 -22.56 -1.34
C SER A 534 26.40 -23.96 -1.13
N ALA A 535 26.73 -24.57 0.01
CA ALA A 535 26.08 -25.79 0.52
C ALA A 535 24.89 -25.50 1.45
N THR A 536 24.64 -24.23 1.75
CA THR A 536 23.74 -23.77 2.83
C THR A 536 22.61 -22.85 2.32
N ALA A 537 22.39 -22.85 1.00
CA ALA A 537 21.38 -22.06 0.33
C ALA A 537 19.95 -22.42 0.80
N LYS A 538 19.03 -21.45 0.68
CA LYS A 538 17.69 -21.53 1.23
C LYS A 538 16.65 -21.03 0.23
N ILE A 539 15.62 -21.84 -0.02
CA ILE A 539 14.46 -21.44 -0.82
C ILE A 539 13.37 -20.94 0.14
N LEU A 540 12.95 -19.69 -0.01
CA LEU A 540 11.82 -19.12 0.73
C LEU A 540 10.50 -19.40 -0.01
N THR A 541 9.52 -19.97 0.70
CA THR A 541 8.21 -20.35 0.15
C THR A 541 7.08 -19.75 0.98
N LEU A 542 5.83 -19.87 0.50
CA LEU A 542 4.64 -19.52 1.27
C LEU A 542 4.45 -20.36 2.55
N SER A 543 5.08 -21.54 2.63
CA SER A 543 5.09 -22.41 3.82
C SER A 543 6.44 -22.37 4.55
N GLY A 544 7.17 -21.25 4.45
CA GLY A 544 8.46 -21.03 5.11
C GLY A 544 9.67 -21.51 4.30
N LEU A 545 10.80 -21.72 4.96
CA LEU A 545 12.10 -22.02 4.36
C LEU A 545 12.25 -23.51 4.00
N VAL A 546 13.00 -23.77 2.93
CA VAL A 546 13.62 -25.06 2.61
C VAL A 546 15.12 -24.91 2.77
N THR A 547 15.77 -25.89 3.38
CA THR A 547 17.22 -25.91 3.68
C THR A 547 17.87 -27.19 3.14
N GLY A 548 19.21 -27.25 3.13
CA GLY A 548 19.94 -28.36 2.50
C GLY A 548 19.91 -28.29 0.97
N ILE A 549 19.84 -27.07 0.44
CA ILE A 549 19.96 -26.76 -0.98
C ILE A 549 21.39 -26.29 -1.22
N SER A 550 21.96 -26.71 -2.35
CA SER A 550 23.29 -26.30 -2.79
C SER A 550 23.24 -25.67 -4.18
N THR A 551 24.00 -24.60 -4.38
CA THR A 551 24.05 -23.80 -5.60
C THR A 551 25.44 -23.85 -6.22
N TYR A 552 25.49 -23.90 -7.54
CA TYR A 552 26.74 -24.06 -8.30
C TYR A 552 26.84 -23.04 -9.44
N ARG A 553 28.08 -22.81 -9.89
CA ARG A 553 28.41 -22.11 -11.13
C ARG A 553 29.24 -22.99 -12.06
N LYS A 554 29.28 -22.61 -13.33
CA LYS A 554 30.22 -23.11 -14.33
C LYS A 554 30.99 -21.93 -14.91
N THR A 555 32.26 -22.12 -15.26
CA THR A 555 33.11 -21.06 -15.83
C THR A 555 33.68 -21.51 -17.17
N CYS A 556 33.67 -20.64 -18.18
CA CYS A 556 34.29 -20.91 -19.47
C CYS A 556 35.82 -20.84 -19.37
N LEU A 557 36.50 -21.94 -19.69
CA LEU A 557 37.97 -22.07 -19.59
C LEU A 557 38.76 -21.26 -20.65
N ASN A 558 38.08 -20.51 -21.52
CA ASN A 558 38.69 -19.74 -22.62
C ASN A 558 38.47 -18.21 -22.49
N CYS A 559 37.46 -17.76 -21.75
CA CYS A 559 37.15 -16.32 -21.61
C CYS A 559 36.62 -15.93 -20.22
N ASP A 560 36.71 -16.82 -19.23
CA ASP A 560 36.30 -16.61 -17.84
C ASP A 560 34.83 -16.20 -17.64
N MET A 561 33.97 -16.44 -18.64
CA MET A 561 32.53 -16.18 -18.52
C MET A 561 31.91 -17.11 -17.49
N VAL A 562 31.17 -16.55 -16.52
CA VAL A 562 30.60 -17.27 -15.38
C VAL A 562 29.08 -17.43 -15.54
N TYR A 563 28.63 -18.69 -15.48
CA TYR A 563 27.23 -19.10 -15.52
C TYR A 563 26.81 -19.55 -14.13
N ARG A 564 25.93 -18.78 -13.47
CA ARG A 564 25.30 -19.15 -12.19
C ARG A 564 23.92 -19.76 -12.46
N TYR A 565 23.45 -20.62 -11.56
CA TYR A 565 22.15 -21.26 -11.71
C TYR A 565 21.00 -20.24 -11.72
N GLN A 566 20.15 -20.25 -12.76
CA GLN A 566 18.98 -19.36 -12.88
C GLN A 566 17.80 -20.06 -13.60
N ASP A 567 17.66 -21.37 -13.43
CA ASP A 567 16.71 -22.17 -14.22
C ASP A 567 15.33 -22.20 -13.55
N TRP A 568 14.48 -21.24 -13.94
CA TRP A 568 13.15 -21.03 -13.36
C TRP A 568 12.18 -22.21 -13.52
N GLN A 569 12.49 -23.14 -14.40
CA GLN A 569 11.74 -24.36 -14.69
C GLN A 569 11.63 -25.28 -13.46
N ASP A 570 12.58 -25.24 -12.53
CA ASP A 570 12.52 -25.97 -11.24
C ASP A 570 11.60 -25.30 -10.20
N GLY A 571 10.87 -24.24 -10.59
CA GLY A 571 9.92 -23.55 -9.73
C GLY A 571 10.56 -22.61 -8.71
N VAL A 572 11.81 -22.19 -8.92
CA VAL A 572 12.56 -21.24 -8.08
C VAL A 572 13.12 -20.07 -8.89
N HIS A 573 13.31 -18.93 -8.23
CA HIS A 573 14.11 -17.81 -8.71
C HIS A 573 15.32 -17.64 -7.79
N ASN A 574 16.52 -17.64 -8.35
CA ASN A 574 17.75 -17.41 -7.60
C ASN A 574 18.04 -15.89 -7.52
N PHE A 575 18.38 -15.39 -6.33
CA PHE A 575 18.76 -13.99 -6.15
C PHE A 575 20.26 -13.86 -5.97
N ASP A 576 20.84 -14.47 -4.94
CA ASP A 576 22.23 -14.26 -4.52
C ASP A 576 22.98 -15.56 -4.16
N ASP A 577 22.57 -16.69 -4.74
CA ASP A 577 23.12 -18.04 -4.57
C ASP A 577 22.99 -18.62 -3.15
N HIS A 578 22.64 -17.80 -2.15
CA HIS A 578 22.31 -18.21 -0.79
C HIS A 578 20.80 -18.08 -0.49
N LEU A 579 20.12 -17.11 -1.10
CA LEU A 579 18.68 -16.90 -1.06
C LEU A 579 18.05 -17.13 -2.44
N LEU A 580 17.07 -18.02 -2.47
CA LEU A 580 16.16 -18.25 -3.58
C LEU A 580 14.72 -18.01 -3.12
N LEU A 581 13.83 -17.61 -4.02
CA LEU A 581 12.39 -17.53 -3.78
C LEU A 581 11.68 -18.61 -4.59
N SER A 582 10.63 -19.25 -4.08
CA SER A 582 9.78 -20.06 -4.95
C SER A 582 8.98 -19.17 -5.91
N ILE A 583 8.85 -19.60 -7.17
CA ILE A 583 8.11 -18.87 -8.21
C ILE A 583 6.66 -18.58 -7.76
N HIS A 584 6.01 -19.52 -7.05
CA HIS A 584 4.70 -19.29 -6.44
C HIS A 584 4.70 -18.14 -5.42
N LEU A 585 5.74 -18.00 -4.59
CA LEU A 585 5.86 -16.86 -3.67
C LEU A 585 6.04 -15.55 -4.45
N CYS A 586 6.86 -15.52 -5.50
CA CYS A 586 7.01 -14.33 -6.33
C CYS A 586 5.68 -13.87 -6.96
N LEU A 587 4.88 -14.80 -7.49
CA LEU A 587 3.55 -14.50 -8.04
C LEU A 587 2.57 -14.03 -6.95
N LEU A 588 2.66 -14.54 -5.72
CA LEU A 588 1.90 -14.02 -4.58
C LEU A 588 2.28 -12.57 -4.26
N LEU A 589 3.58 -12.26 -4.25
CA LEU A 589 4.09 -10.91 -3.98
C LEU A 589 3.66 -9.91 -5.06
N ARG A 590 3.72 -10.28 -6.34
CA ARG A 590 3.18 -9.50 -7.47
C ARG A 590 1.70 -9.16 -7.26
N ASN A 591 0.89 -10.15 -6.88
CA ASN A 591 -0.53 -9.96 -6.61
C ASN A 591 -0.80 -9.14 -5.34
N ALA A 592 0.02 -9.26 -4.29
CA ALA A 592 -0.08 -8.48 -3.07
C ALA A 592 0.20 -6.98 -3.31
N LEU A 593 1.23 -6.66 -4.10
CA LEU A 593 1.57 -5.28 -4.48
C LEU A 593 0.43 -4.61 -5.26
N GLN A 594 -0.22 -5.38 -6.15
CA GLN A 594 -1.44 -4.99 -6.87
C GLN A 594 -2.71 -4.91 -5.99
N THR A 595 -2.57 -5.07 -4.67
CA THR A 595 -3.60 -4.80 -3.65
C THR A 595 -3.05 -3.90 -2.54
N HIS A 596 -2.03 -3.10 -2.85
CA HIS A 596 -1.36 -2.14 -1.97
C HIS A 596 -0.69 -2.75 -0.73
N THR A 597 -0.41 -4.06 -0.76
CA THR A 597 0.25 -4.79 0.32
C THR A 597 1.71 -5.01 -0.01
N SER A 598 2.59 -4.33 0.73
CA SER A 598 4.04 -4.41 0.53
C SER A 598 4.61 -5.79 0.84
N VAL A 599 5.70 -6.16 0.14
CA VAL A 599 6.41 -7.45 0.32
C VAL A 599 6.68 -7.75 1.80
N GLY A 600 7.25 -6.79 2.53
CA GLY A 600 7.57 -6.96 3.96
C GLY A 600 6.37 -7.33 4.85
N ARG A 601 5.13 -6.91 4.52
CA ARG A 601 3.92 -7.33 5.23
C ARG A 601 3.54 -8.78 4.93
N ILE A 602 3.68 -9.24 3.69
CA ILE A 602 3.45 -10.64 3.33
C ILE A 602 4.46 -11.54 4.04
N ILE A 603 5.75 -11.18 4.00
CA ILE A 603 6.80 -11.92 4.70
C ILE A 603 6.48 -12.02 6.21
N GLU A 604 6.07 -10.91 6.84
CA GLU A 604 5.70 -10.91 8.27
C GLU A 604 4.50 -11.81 8.60
N ILE A 605 3.50 -11.89 7.72
CA ILE A 605 2.37 -12.82 7.88
C ILE A 605 2.85 -14.27 7.82
N ILE A 606 3.80 -14.60 6.95
CA ILE A 606 4.35 -15.95 6.84
C ILE A 606 5.24 -16.27 8.07
N GLU A 607 6.10 -15.35 8.52
CA GLU A 607 6.90 -15.49 9.76
C GLU A 607 6.02 -15.81 10.97
N LEU A 608 4.90 -15.09 11.14
CA LEU A 608 3.95 -15.28 12.22
C LEU A 608 3.15 -16.59 12.10
N THR A 609 2.93 -17.09 10.89
CA THR A 609 2.16 -18.31 10.61
C THR A 609 3.01 -19.56 10.83
N GLU A 610 4.16 -19.64 10.16
CA GLU A 610 5.09 -20.77 10.21
C GLU A 610 5.95 -20.79 11.48
N ARG A 611 6.14 -19.61 12.11
CA ARG A 611 6.99 -19.40 13.30
C ARG A 611 8.48 -19.62 13.03
N GLU A 612 8.87 -19.47 11.78
CA GLU A 612 10.24 -19.40 11.31
C GLU A 612 10.65 -17.93 11.14
N SER A 613 11.91 -17.59 11.44
CA SER A 613 12.48 -16.26 11.16
C SER A 613 13.13 -16.25 9.77
N PHE A 614 12.82 -15.25 8.95
CA PHE A 614 13.33 -15.18 7.57
C PHE A 614 14.49 -14.20 7.41
N PRO A 615 15.18 -14.20 6.26
CA PRO A 615 16.16 -13.17 5.92
C PRO A 615 15.57 -11.75 5.98
N ASN A 616 16.44 -10.75 6.00
CA ASN A 616 16.06 -9.35 6.03
C ASN A 616 14.99 -9.02 4.95
N LYS A 617 13.89 -8.35 5.37
CA LYS A 617 12.73 -8.04 4.52
C LYS A 617 13.06 -7.19 3.29
N ASP A 618 14.08 -6.34 3.37
CA ASP A 618 14.56 -5.54 2.25
C ASP A 618 15.41 -6.39 1.28
N ARG A 619 16.18 -7.38 1.77
CA ARG A 619 16.86 -8.40 0.93
C ARG A 619 15.84 -9.26 0.17
N ILE A 620 14.75 -9.66 0.82
CA ILE A 620 13.65 -10.40 0.16
C ILE A 620 12.91 -9.53 -0.86
N LEU A 621 12.79 -8.21 -0.61
CA LEU A 621 12.27 -7.28 -1.61
C LEU A 621 13.19 -7.19 -2.83
N GLN A 622 14.51 -7.08 -2.65
CA GLN A 622 15.44 -7.07 -3.80
C GLN A 622 15.42 -8.41 -4.56
N ALA A 623 15.30 -9.54 -3.86
CA ALA A 623 15.07 -10.84 -4.49
C ALA A 623 13.79 -10.85 -5.36
N TYR A 624 12.68 -10.28 -4.88
CA TYR A 624 11.46 -10.11 -5.69
C TYR A 624 11.66 -9.14 -6.87
N LEU A 625 12.35 -8.02 -6.68
CA LEU A 625 12.59 -7.05 -7.76
C LEU A 625 13.46 -7.65 -8.88
N SER A 626 14.49 -8.43 -8.54
CA SER A 626 15.31 -9.15 -9.53
C SER A 626 14.51 -10.20 -10.32
N PHE A 627 13.51 -10.86 -9.69
CA PHE A 627 12.56 -11.74 -10.39
C PHE A 627 11.69 -10.96 -11.38
N GLU A 628 11.19 -9.79 -11.01
CA GLU A 628 10.45 -8.91 -11.93
C GLU A 628 11.34 -8.34 -13.05
N GLY A 629 12.65 -8.21 -12.83
CA GLY A 629 13.64 -7.79 -13.85
C GLY A 629 13.97 -8.88 -14.86
N LEU A 630 14.07 -10.13 -14.40
CA LEU A 630 14.15 -11.30 -15.29
C LEU A 630 12.80 -11.73 -15.85
N THR A 631 11.67 -11.19 -15.37
CA THR A 631 10.38 -11.45 -16.03
C THR A 631 10.32 -10.79 -17.40
N ASP A 632 9.77 -11.50 -18.37
CA ASP A 632 9.55 -11.08 -19.75
C ASP A 632 8.21 -10.38 -19.91
N HIS A 633 8.08 -9.22 -19.26
CA HIS A 633 6.91 -8.33 -19.37
C HIS A 633 6.99 -7.53 -20.68
N ASP A 634 5.91 -7.51 -21.45
CA ASP A 634 5.85 -6.81 -22.73
C ASP A 634 5.94 -5.27 -22.62
N TYR A 635 5.60 -4.72 -21.45
CA TYR A 635 5.48 -3.28 -21.17
C TYR A 635 4.76 -2.46 -22.28
N LEU A 636 3.79 -3.06 -22.98
CA LEU A 636 3.14 -2.52 -24.19
C LEU A 636 2.48 -1.15 -24.00
N TYR A 637 1.90 -0.90 -22.83
CA TYR A 637 1.21 0.36 -22.48
C TYR A 637 0.21 0.82 -23.55
N ALA A 638 -0.74 -0.08 -23.85
CA ALA A 638 -1.82 0.15 -24.80
C ALA A 638 -3.12 -0.51 -24.31
N CYS A 639 -4.27 0.05 -24.68
CA CYS A 639 -5.59 -0.50 -24.38
C CYS A 639 -6.08 -1.38 -25.52
N ASP A 640 -6.63 -2.55 -25.21
CA ASP A 640 -7.26 -3.43 -26.20
C ASP A 640 -8.41 -2.74 -26.95
N SER A 641 -9.17 -1.88 -26.26
CA SER A 641 -10.33 -1.18 -26.81
C SER A 641 -9.99 0.08 -27.61
N CYS A 642 -8.84 0.71 -27.36
CA CYS A 642 -8.42 1.95 -28.04
C CYS A 642 -7.22 1.77 -28.99
N GLY A 643 -6.60 0.59 -29.03
CA GLY A 643 -5.41 0.31 -29.82
C GLY A 643 -4.18 1.11 -29.39
N TYR A 644 -3.18 1.20 -30.26
CA TYR A 644 -1.93 1.94 -30.00
C TYR A 644 -2.05 3.46 -30.17
N HIS A 645 -3.14 3.94 -30.76
CA HIS A 645 -3.35 5.34 -31.14
C HIS A 645 -4.73 5.81 -30.66
N PRO A 646 -4.88 6.13 -29.35
CA PRO A 646 -6.14 6.55 -28.78
C PRO A 646 -6.48 7.98 -29.23
N ALA A 647 -7.62 8.15 -29.90
CA ALA A 647 -8.05 9.46 -30.42
C ALA A 647 -8.37 10.50 -29.33
N VAL A 648 -8.68 10.03 -28.12
CA VAL A 648 -8.96 10.85 -26.93
C VAL A 648 -8.01 10.41 -25.82
N VAL A 649 -7.37 11.36 -25.15
CA VAL A 649 -6.49 11.10 -24.00
C VAL A 649 -6.78 12.05 -22.84
N VAL A 650 -6.53 11.56 -21.64
CA VAL A 650 -6.65 12.27 -20.35
C VAL A 650 -5.28 12.28 -19.68
N MET A 651 -4.83 13.44 -19.25
CA MET A 651 -3.53 13.67 -18.62
C MET A 651 -3.69 14.00 -17.15
N GLY A 652 -2.64 13.78 -16.36
CA GLY A 652 -2.60 14.24 -14.97
C GLY A 652 -1.27 13.99 -14.29
N VAL A 653 -1.06 14.62 -13.14
CA VAL A 653 0.15 14.48 -12.31
C VAL A 653 -0.17 14.15 -10.84
N HIS A 654 0.48 13.10 -10.33
CA HIS A 654 0.45 12.76 -8.91
C HIS A 654 1.61 13.46 -8.19
N ASN A 655 1.35 14.65 -7.66
CA ASN A 655 2.34 15.52 -7.01
C ASN A 655 2.95 14.97 -5.70
N GLU A 656 2.35 13.96 -5.07
CA GLU A 656 2.87 13.41 -3.81
C GLU A 656 4.05 12.45 -4.02
N GLY A 657 5.14 12.76 -3.32
CA GLY A 657 6.39 11.99 -3.14
C GLY A 657 6.59 10.75 -3.99
N VAL A 658 7.50 10.86 -4.96
CA VAL A 658 8.16 9.71 -5.60
C VAL A 658 9.51 9.48 -4.90
N PHE A 659 10.35 10.52 -4.84
CA PHE A 659 11.68 10.48 -4.23
C PHE A 659 12.10 11.83 -3.66
N SER A 660 12.76 11.81 -2.50
CA SER A 660 13.32 12.99 -1.84
C SER A 660 14.74 13.29 -2.35
N LEU A 661 14.84 13.72 -3.61
CA LEU A 661 16.10 14.12 -4.25
C LEU A 661 16.25 15.65 -4.19
N PRO A 662 17.28 16.19 -3.50
CA PRO A 662 17.60 17.60 -3.57
C PRO A 662 18.03 18.00 -4.98
N VAL A 663 17.36 18.98 -5.59
CA VAL A 663 17.66 19.48 -6.96
C VAL A 663 19.10 20.02 -7.11
N SER A 664 19.80 20.28 -6.01
CA SER A 664 21.24 20.62 -5.98
C SER A 664 22.21 19.44 -6.19
N GLU A 665 21.70 18.20 -6.22
CA GLU A 665 22.50 16.96 -6.39
C GLU A 665 22.39 16.39 -7.81
N ILE A 666 21.47 16.91 -8.64
CA ILE A 666 21.37 16.59 -10.08
C ILE A 666 22.44 17.38 -10.84
N PRO A 667 23.36 16.73 -11.58
CA PRO A 667 24.35 17.43 -12.42
C PRO A 667 23.70 18.30 -13.50
N ASN A 668 24.37 19.38 -13.90
CA ASN A 668 23.96 20.16 -15.06
C ASN A 668 23.97 19.29 -16.34
N PRO A 669 23.13 19.58 -17.35
CA PRO A 669 23.16 18.88 -18.63
C PRO A 669 24.50 19.11 -19.38
N PRO A 670 24.86 18.22 -20.32
CA PRO A 670 25.96 18.46 -21.25
C PRO A 670 25.78 19.76 -22.04
N GLN A 671 26.89 20.34 -22.50
CA GLN A 671 26.85 21.51 -23.37
C GLN A 671 26.17 21.13 -24.70
N ASN A 672 25.22 21.96 -25.15
CA ASN A 672 24.36 21.75 -26.32
C ASN A 672 23.43 20.51 -26.21
N TYR A 673 23.10 20.05 -25.01
CA TYR A 673 22.06 19.04 -24.81
C TYR A 673 20.70 19.53 -25.34
N ASN A 674 20.07 18.74 -26.20
CA ASN A 674 18.86 19.05 -26.95
C ASN A 674 17.55 18.57 -26.30
N GLY A 675 17.63 17.90 -25.14
CA GLY A 675 16.45 17.33 -24.47
C GLY A 675 16.06 15.92 -24.93
N GLU A 676 16.88 15.22 -25.70
CA GLU A 676 16.60 13.84 -26.14
C GLU A 676 17.18 12.78 -25.19
N VAL A 677 16.40 11.74 -24.90
CA VAL A 677 16.76 10.63 -24.00
C VAL A 677 16.38 9.27 -24.59
N ASN A 678 17.27 8.28 -24.51
CA ASN A 678 16.99 6.93 -24.98
C ASN A 678 16.20 6.13 -23.92
N ALA A 679 14.98 5.72 -24.25
CA ALA A 679 14.11 4.94 -23.39
C ALA A 679 14.56 3.49 -23.21
N HIS A 680 15.12 2.84 -24.23
CA HIS A 680 15.63 1.47 -24.10
C HIS A 680 16.78 1.45 -23.10
N SER A 681 17.86 2.18 -23.38
CA SER A 681 19.09 2.17 -22.58
C SER A 681 18.86 2.63 -21.13
N PHE A 682 18.00 3.63 -20.90
CA PHE A 682 17.67 4.08 -19.55
C PHE A 682 16.94 2.99 -18.74
N TRP A 683 15.88 2.40 -19.30
CA TRP A 683 15.09 1.40 -18.60
C TRP A 683 15.76 0.02 -18.53
N GLU A 684 16.67 -0.27 -19.45
CA GLU A 684 17.61 -1.38 -19.38
C GLU A 684 18.60 -1.19 -18.22
N ALA A 685 19.25 -0.04 -18.09
CA ALA A 685 20.16 0.27 -16.98
C ALA A 685 19.45 0.19 -15.61
N VAL A 686 18.23 0.72 -15.50
CA VAL A 686 17.39 0.58 -14.28
C VAL A 686 17.07 -0.89 -13.97
N THR A 687 16.96 -1.74 -14.98
CA THR A 687 16.75 -3.19 -14.81
C THR A 687 18.06 -3.90 -14.44
N MET A 688 19.21 -3.47 -14.97
CA MET A 688 20.53 -3.97 -14.59
C MET A 688 20.86 -3.66 -13.13
N GLU A 689 20.57 -2.45 -12.62
CA GLU A 689 20.74 -2.10 -11.19
C GLU A 689 19.96 -3.06 -10.28
N VAL A 690 18.69 -3.31 -10.63
CA VAL A 690 17.78 -4.18 -9.88
C VAL A 690 18.25 -5.64 -9.84
N ILE A 691 18.84 -6.13 -10.94
CA ILE A 691 19.42 -7.49 -11.00
C ILE A 691 20.77 -7.55 -10.27
N SER A 692 21.62 -6.53 -10.40
CA SER A 692 22.96 -6.51 -9.81
C SER A 692 22.95 -6.50 -8.27
N HIS A 693 21.85 -6.08 -7.63
CA HIS A 693 21.66 -6.25 -6.19
C HIS A 693 21.80 -7.70 -5.69
N GLY A 694 21.66 -8.71 -6.55
CA GLY A 694 21.91 -10.13 -6.23
C GLY A 694 23.36 -10.59 -6.43
N LEU A 695 24.25 -9.73 -6.92
CA LEU A 695 25.66 -10.05 -7.22
C LEU A 695 26.66 -9.32 -6.30
N TYR A 696 26.27 -8.19 -5.71
CA TYR A 696 27.11 -7.39 -4.83
C TYR A 696 26.69 -7.55 -3.35
N PRO A 697 27.58 -8.02 -2.45
CA PRO A 697 27.27 -8.16 -1.03
C PRO A 697 26.84 -6.85 -0.35
N PRO A 698 26.01 -6.90 0.71
CA PRO A 698 25.60 -5.70 1.44
C PRO A 698 26.79 -4.90 1.98
N GLY A 699 26.92 -3.65 1.54
CA GLY A 699 28.03 -2.76 1.90
C GLY A 699 29.09 -2.60 0.80
N CYS A 700 29.10 -3.45 -0.23
CA CYS A 700 29.88 -3.22 -1.44
C CYS A 700 29.27 -2.10 -2.29
N ARG A 701 30.10 -1.41 -3.09
CA ARG A 701 29.64 -0.47 -4.11
C ARG A 701 29.04 -1.27 -5.27
N ASN A 702 27.77 -1.04 -5.59
CA ASN A 702 27.18 -1.45 -6.86
C ASN A 702 27.60 -0.42 -7.95
N PRO A 703 28.25 -0.81 -9.06
CA PRO A 703 28.62 0.12 -10.12
C PRO A 703 27.45 0.47 -11.04
N PHE A 704 26.39 -0.35 -11.08
CA PHE A 704 25.24 -0.20 -11.99
C PHE A 704 24.18 0.80 -11.51
N VAL A 705 24.48 1.61 -10.48
CA VAL A 705 23.52 2.58 -9.91
C VAL A 705 23.22 3.69 -10.91
N VAL A 706 21.94 3.85 -11.25
CA VAL A 706 21.45 4.88 -12.17
C VAL A 706 21.32 6.21 -11.44
N GLU A 707 22.34 7.06 -11.55
CA GLU A 707 22.29 8.42 -11.01
C GLU A 707 21.34 9.33 -11.82
N PRO A 708 20.56 10.20 -11.15
CA PRO A 708 19.63 11.11 -11.82
C PRO A 708 20.38 12.24 -12.55
N THR A 709 20.35 12.25 -13.88
CA THR A 709 20.89 13.32 -14.73
C THR A 709 19.88 13.70 -15.82
N TYR A 710 19.86 14.96 -16.26
CA TYR A 710 18.90 15.39 -17.29
C TYR A 710 19.01 14.66 -18.64
N HIS A 711 20.17 14.06 -18.93
CA HIS A 711 20.48 13.39 -20.20
C HIS A 711 20.40 11.85 -20.13
N ASN A 712 20.22 11.29 -18.93
CA ASN A 712 19.99 9.86 -18.72
C ASN A 712 18.78 9.67 -17.78
N TRP A 713 17.64 10.18 -18.22
CA TRP A 713 16.39 10.11 -17.47
C TRP A 713 15.20 10.08 -18.43
N SER A 714 14.63 8.91 -18.67
CA SER A 714 13.64 8.72 -19.74
C SER A 714 12.25 8.34 -19.21
N PRO A 715 11.15 8.94 -19.72
CA PRO A 715 9.81 8.42 -19.47
C PRO A 715 9.65 7.00 -20.05
N TRP A 716 8.56 6.32 -19.68
CA TRP A 716 8.09 5.16 -20.44
C TRP A 716 6.92 5.58 -21.33
N ILE A 717 6.99 5.23 -22.61
CA ILE A 717 5.89 5.30 -23.57
C ILE A 717 5.82 3.94 -24.28
N GLY A 718 4.62 3.41 -24.48
CA GLY A 718 4.40 2.10 -25.11
C GLY A 718 5.15 1.95 -26.45
N PRO A 719 5.84 0.82 -26.72
CA PRO A 719 6.70 0.67 -27.90
C PRO A 719 6.03 0.90 -29.26
N HIS A 720 4.72 0.63 -29.39
CA HIS A 720 3.95 0.93 -30.60
C HIS A 720 3.32 2.33 -30.62
N THR A 721 3.29 3.00 -29.46
CA THR A 721 2.75 4.36 -29.27
C THR A 721 3.83 5.42 -29.53
N ARG A 722 5.08 5.18 -29.11
CA ARG A 722 6.22 6.07 -29.34
C ARG A 722 6.66 6.10 -30.80
N HIS A 723 7.19 7.24 -31.25
CA HIS A 723 7.76 7.38 -32.60
C HIS A 723 9.07 6.59 -32.76
N SER A 724 9.94 6.66 -31.74
CA SER A 724 11.20 5.91 -31.67
C SER A 724 11.59 5.64 -30.21
N ASP A 725 12.71 4.96 -29.99
CA ASP A 725 13.29 4.79 -28.65
C ASP A 725 14.00 6.05 -28.12
N ILE A 726 14.24 7.05 -28.98
CA ILE A 726 14.60 8.40 -28.56
C ILE A 726 13.29 9.16 -28.26
N LEU A 727 13.17 9.63 -27.02
CA LEU A 727 12.05 10.41 -26.51
C LEU A 727 12.53 11.82 -26.11
N LEU A 728 11.61 12.77 -26.07
CA LEU A 728 11.86 14.08 -25.49
C LEU A 728 11.75 14.03 -23.95
N ASN A 729 12.66 14.72 -23.28
CA ASN A 729 12.60 15.08 -21.88
C ASN A 729 13.39 16.39 -21.64
N THR A 730 12.74 17.55 -21.77
CA THR A 730 13.43 18.84 -21.67
C THR A 730 13.53 19.39 -20.25
N GLU A 731 13.51 18.54 -19.21
CA GLU A 731 13.60 19.00 -17.81
C GLU A 731 14.87 19.82 -17.46
N SER A 732 15.89 19.79 -18.31
CA SER A 732 17.04 20.71 -18.30
C SER A 732 16.66 22.18 -18.56
N GLU A 733 15.66 22.47 -19.39
CA GLU A 733 15.21 23.84 -19.68
C GLU A 733 14.65 24.50 -18.41
N LYS A 734 13.99 23.71 -17.55
CA LYS A 734 13.54 24.14 -16.22
C LYS A 734 14.70 24.59 -15.30
N VAL A 735 15.96 24.33 -15.64
CA VAL A 735 17.15 24.87 -14.96
C VAL A 735 17.35 26.35 -15.32
N CYS A 736 17.33 26.63 -16.63
CA CYS A 736 17.56 27.94 -17.26
C CYS A 736 16.22 28.59 -17.63
N MET A 737 15.56 29.19 -16.64
CA MET A 737 14.61 30.26 -16.93
C MET A 737 15.37 31.41 -17.61
N PRO A 738 14.90 31.94 -18.75
CA PRO A 738 15.30 33.26 -19.24
C PRO A 738 14.98 34.36 -18.20
N ASP A 739 15.50 35.57 -18.42
CA ASP A 739 15.13 36.71 -17.59
C ASP A 739 13.63 36.97 -17.65
N LEU A 740 13.02 37.17 -16.48
CA LEU A 740 11.57 37.39 -16.33
C LEU A 740 11.22 38.85 -16.63
N SER A 741 11.30 39.22 -17.92
CA SER A 741 10.74 40.46 -18.46
C SER A 741 9.28 40.33 -18.89
N ASP A 742 8.85 39.13 -19.30
CA ASP A 742 7.47 38.82 -19.69
C ASP A 742 6.75 37.97 -18.63
N GLY A 743 5.43 38.18 -18.53
CA GLY A 743 4.60 37.86 -17.37
C GLY A 743 4.24 36.39 -17.14
N VAL A 744 5.20 35.47 -17.20
CA VAL A 744 4.97 34.02 -17.03
C VAL A 744 4.97 33.61 -15.54
N ASP A 745 3.81 33.77 -14.91
CA ASP A 745 3.27 33.03 -13.77
C ASP A 745 4.19 32.55 -12.62
N GLN A 746 3.99 33.14 -11.43
CA GLN A 746 4.45 32.57 -10.16
C GLN A 746 3.49 31.47 -9.67
N TYR A 747 3.87 30.21 -9.87
CA TYR A 747 3.06 29.02 -9.53
C TYR A 747 2.86 28.72 -8.02
N LEU A 748 3.42 29.53 -7.11
CA LEU A 748 3.20 29.44 -5.66
C LEU A 748 3.23 30.85 -5.07
N THR A 749 2.38 31.15 -4.09
CA THR A 749 2.40 32.47 -3.42
C THR A 749 3.61 32.59 -2.48
N LYS A 750 3.97 33.83 -2.10
CA LYS A 750 5.08 34.08 -1.16
C LYS A 750 4.85 33.41 0.19
N GLU A 751 3.59 33.31 0.58
CA GLU A 751 3.13 32.68 1.83
C GLU A 751 3.40 31.18 1.78
N GLN A 752 2.88 30.50 0.75
CA GLN A 752 3.04 29.06 0.50
C GLN A 752 4.52 28.65 0.43
N LEU A 753 5.33 29.38 -0.34
CA LEU A 753 6.76 29.10 -0.44
C LEU A 753 7.48 29.31 0.89
N ALA A 754 7.19 30.38 1.62
CA ALA A 754 7.79 30.62 2.93
C ALA A 754 7.35 29.59 3.98
N ASP A 755 6.13 29.07 3.91
CA ASP A 755 5.67 27.98 4.77
C ASP A 755 6.41 26.67 4.43
N GLU A 756 6.79 26.44 3.17
CA GLU A 756 7.75 25.38 2.81
C GLU A 756 9.20 25.68 3.27
N VAL A 757 9.64 26.94 3.37
CA VAL A 757 10.91 27.27 4.05
C VAL A 757 10.82 26.87 5.54
N LEU A 758 9.64 26.91 6.17
CA LEU A 758 9.45 26.38 7.53
C LEU A 758 9.59 24.85 7.61
N ASN A 759 9.68 24.12 6.51
CA ASN A 759 9.98 22.68 6.51
C ASN A 759 11.50 22.37 6.40
N LEU A 760 12.31 23.24 5.79
CA LEU A 760 13.77 23.05 5.65
C LEU A 760 14.56 23.02 6.97
N LYS A 761 15.76 22.40 6.98
CA LYS A 761 16.69 22.49 8.12
C LYS A 761 17.29 23.91 8.18
N LEU A 762 17.53 24.44 9.39
CA LEU A 762 18.07 25.80 9.57
C LEU A 762 19.40 26.05 8.84
N SER A 763 20.27 25.04 8.76
CA SER A 763 21.53 25.10 8.00
C SER A 763 21.32 25.28 6.50
N GLU A 764 20.21 24.78 5.95
CA GLU A 764 19.84 24.93 4.55
C GLU A 764 19.19 26.29 4.29
N ILE A 765 18.37 26.78 5.23
CA ILE A 765 17.79 28.13 5.19
C ILE A 765 18.92 29.18 5.26
N LYS A 766 19.91 29.01 6.15
CA LYS A 766 21.10 29.89 6.22
C LYS A 766 21.94 29.83 4.93
N LYS A 767 22.07 28.66 4.29
CA LYS A 767 22.68 28.54 2.95
C LYS A 767 21.85 29.26 1.86
N LEU A 768 20.52 29.19 1.94
CA LEU A 768 19.60 29.84 1.01
C LEU A 768 19.67 31.37 1.14
N CYS A 769 19.51 31.92 2.35
CA CYS A 769 19.71 33.35 2.62
C CYS A 769 21.04 33.86 2.05
N LYS A 770 22.16 33.14 2.29
CA LYS A 770 23.47 33.50 1.76
C LYS A 770 23.52 33.51 0.21
N LYS A 771 22.81 32.62 -0.49
CA LYS A 771 22.72 32.68 -1.96
C LYS A 771 21.83 33.85 -2.44
N CYS A 772 20.77 34.16 -1.69
CA CYS A 772 19.86 35.28 -1.98
C CYS A 772 20.42 36.67 -1.60
N GLY A 773 21.61 36.76 -1.01
CA GLY A 773 22.19 38.01 -0.49
C GLY A 773 21.65 38.47 0.87
N ILE A 774 20.80 37.65 1.50
CA ILE A 774 20.08 37.96 2.75
C ILE A 774 20.91 37.56 3.97
N ASP A 775 20.86 38.38 5.03
CA ASP A 775 21.55 38.11 6.30
C ASP A 775 21.10 36.78 6.94
N GLY A 776 22.03 35.83 7.07
CA GLY A 776 21.81 34.50 7.66
C GLY A 776 21.79 34.45 9.21
N ARG A 777 21.87 35.58 9.92
CA ARG A 777 21.77 35.67 11.38
C ARG A 777 20.30 35.67 11.84
N GLY A 778 20.01 35.08 13.01
CA GLY A 778 18.67 35.02 13.60
C GLY A 778 18.06 33.60 13.67
N SER A 779 16.82 33.50 14.15
CA SER A 779 16.09 32.24 14.27
C SER A 779 15.55 31.76 12.92
N LYS A 780 15.03 30.52 12.88
CA LYS A 780 14.37 29.98 11.69
C LYS A 780 13.23 30.87 11.19
N LEU A 781 12.39 31.37 12.10
CA LEU A 781 11.26 32.23 11.74
C LEU A 781 11.72 33.58 11.16
N ASP A 782 12.77 34.18 11.74
CA ASP A 782 13.30 35.47 11.28
C ASP A 782 13.94 35.40 9.89
N LEU A 783 14.51 34.23 9.54
CA LEU A 783 15.09 33.97 8.23
C LEU A 783 14.02 33.64 7.19
N VAL A 784 12.99 32.86 7.55
CA VAL A 784 11.82 32.64 6.69
C VAL A 784 11.11 33.96 6.41
N ARG A 785 10.91 34.80 7.43
CA ARG A 785 10.28 36.12 7.25
C ARG A 785 11.09 36.98 6.30
N ARG A 786 12.40 37.13 6.50
CA ARG A 786 13.26 37.87 5.55
C ARG A 786 13.31 37.27 4.15
N LEU A 787 13.20 35.94 4.00
CA LEU A 787 13.04 35.34 2.67
C LEU A 787 11.69 35.75 2.05
N ARG A 788 10.58 35.66 2.78
CA ARG A 788 9.24 36.10 2.34
C ARG A 788 9.21 37.58 1.96
N ASP A 789 9.80 38.44 2.79
CA ASP A 789 9.83 39.90 2.62
C ASP A 789 10.65 40.33 1.38
N GLU A 790 11.68 39.57 1.01
CA GLU A 790 12.57 39.83 -0.13
C GLU A 790 12.15 39.09 -1.42
N MET A 791 11.14 38.21 -1.34
CA MET A 791 10.64 37.42 -2.49
C MET A 791 9.79 38.22 -3.49
N ASP A 792 9.67 39.54 -3.33
CA ASP A 792 9.26 40.44 -4.42
C ASP A 792 10.36 40.54 -5.50
N SER A 793 11.62 40.29 -5.15
CA SER A 793 12.69 40.10 -6.14
C SER A 793 12.53 38.76 -6.86
N SER A 794 12.25 38.81 -8.16
CA SER A 794 12.16 37.63 -9.05
C SER A 794 13.39 36.71 -8.93
N ALA A 795 14.60 37.27 -8.78
CA ALA A 795 15.82 36.49 -8.58
C ALA A 795 15.82 35.72 -7.24
N ILE A 796 15.35 36.35 -6.15
CA ILE A 796 15.27 35.72 -4.83
C ILE A 796 14.15 34.68 -4.80
N TYR A 797 12.96 35.00 -5.32
CA TYR A 797 11.85 34.06 -5.52
C TYR A 797 12.32 32.79 -6.25
N ASN A 798 13.03 32.95 -7.37
CA ASN A 798 13.54 31.81 -8.14
C ASN A 798 14.57 30.98 -7.38
N GLN A 799 15.46 31.59 -6.59
CA GLN A 799 16.40 30.84 -5.74
C GLN A 799 15.69 30.07 -4.62
N VAL A 800 14.68 30.68 -3.99
CA VAL A 800 13.87 30.05 -2.94
C VAL A 800 13.08 28.87 -3.52
N PHE A 801 12.34 29.09 -4.60
CA PHE A 801 11.62 28.04 -5.34
C PHE A 801 12.52 26.87 -5.74
N LYS A 802 13.70 27.15 -6.32
CA LYS A 802 14.70 26.14 -6.72
C LYS A 802 15.29 25.35 -5.53
N LYS A 803 15.22 25.87 -4.30
CA LYS A 803 15.69 25.16 -3.09
C LYS A 803 14.58 24.40 -2.35
N LEU A 804 13.32 24.82 -2.50
CA LEU A 804 12.16 24.22 -1.84
C LEU A 804 11.50 23.10 -2.62
N ARG A 805 11.44 23.21 -3.95
CA ARG A 805 11.08 22.09 -4.84
C ARG A 805 12.23 21.06 -4.92
N GLY A 806 12.83 20.72 -3.78
CA GLY A 806 13.89 19.72 -3.57
C GLY A 806 13.32 18.33 -3.25
N ALA A 807 12.26 17.96 -3.96
CA ALA A 807 11.63 16.65 -4.00
C ALA A 807 11.06 16.46 -5.42
N SER A 808 10.94 15.21 -5.86
CA SER A 808 10.36 14.83 -7.17
C SER A 808 9.11 15.64 -7.51
N GLY A 809 8.97 16.13 -8.74
CA GLY A 809 7.77 16.82 -9.23
C GLY A 809 6.60 15.89 -9.54
N GLY A 810 6.39 14.89 -8.69
CA GLY A 810 5.44 13.81 -8.89
C GLY A 810 5.82 12.85 -10.01
N TRP A 811 4.82 12.07 -10.41
CA TRP A 811 4.82 11.29 -11.64
C TRP A 811 3.58 11.67 -12.46
N ALA A 812 3.76 11.78 -13.77
CA ALA A 812 2.75 12.19 -14.73
C ALA A 812 2.36 11.01 -15.64
N VAL A 813 1.09 10.95 -16.05
CA VAL A 813 0.60 9.93 -16.98
C VAL A 813 -0.25 10.53 -18.09
N ILE A 814 -0.22 9.86 -19.25
CA ILE A 814 -1.24 10.00 -20.29
C ILE A 814 -2.03 8.69 -20.32
N THR A 815 -3.36 8.80 -20.27
CA THR A 815 -4.30 7.68 -20.21
C THR A 815 -5.35 7.79 -21.32
N CYS A 816 -5.94 6.68 -21.74
CA CYS A 816 -7.18 6.69 -22.55
C CYS A 816 -8.43 6.69 -21.65
N PRO A 817 -9.64 6.97 -22.17
CA PRO A 817 -10.89 7.02 -21.38
C PRO A 817 -11.22 5.74 -20.60
N CYS A 818 -10.71 4.57 -21.03
CA CYS A 818 -10.82 3.31 -20.30
C CYS A 818 -9.99 3.28 -18.99
N GLY A 819 -9.14 4.30 -18.75
CA GLY A 819 -8.19 4.37 -17.65
C GLY A 819 -7.00 3.42 -17.82
N VAL A 820 -6.53 3.21 -19.04
CA VAL A 820 -5.27 2.48 -19.34
C VAL A 820 -4.17 3.50 -19.63
N VAL A 821 -2.98 3.30 -19.06
CA VAL A 821 -1.82 4.19 -19.15
C VAL A 821 -1.02 3.92 -20.42
N TYR A 822 -0.73 4.97 -21.19
CA TYR A 822 0.08 4.94 -22.42
C TYR A 822 1.48 5.56 -22.22
N SER A 823 1.56 6.62 -21.41
CA SER A 823 2.80 7.32 -21.03
C SER A 823 2.93 7.40 -19.52
N LEU A 824 4.17 7.31 -19.01
CA LEU A 824 4.54 7.46 -17.60
C LEU A 824 5.86 8.25 -17.50
N LYS A 825 5.83 9.48 -16.99
CA LYS A 825 7.02 10.30 -16.71
C LYS A 825 7.22 10.43 -15.21
N PHE A 826 8.46 10.33 -14.75
CA PHE A 826 8.85 10.63 -13.36
C PHE A 826 9.59 11.96 -13.38
N ASN A 827 9.06 13.00 -12.73
CA ASN A 827 9.58 14.35 -12.91
C ASN A 827 10.68 14.65 -11.88
N LEU A 828 11.89 14.99 -12.35
CA LEU A 828 13.00 15.44 -11.52
C LEU A 828 12.71 16.79 -10.85
N ARG A 829 11.91 17.63 -11.52
CA ARG A 829 11.49 18.97 -11.07
C ARG A 829 9.96 19.07 -11.13
N ALA A 830 9.40 20.11 -10.50
CA ALA A 830 7.97 20.39 -10.58
C ALA A 830 7.43 20.29 -12.03
N GLU A 831 6.26 19.67 -12.16
CA GLU A 831 5.58 19.48 -13.43
C GLU A 831 5.21 20.81 -14.09
N ARG A 832 5.17 20.80 -15.43
CA ARG A 832 4.76 21.88 -16.32
C ARG A 832 4.08 21.28 -17.56
N PRO A 833 3.28 22.06 -18.32
CA PRO A 833 2.74 21.60 -19.59
C PRO A 833 3.80 21.14 -20.61
N SER A 834 5.04 21.65 -20.50
CA SER A 834 6.18 21.17 -21.30
C SER A 834 6.45 19.67 -21.11
N ASP A 835 6.18 19.11 -19.93
CA ASP A 835 6.33 17.67 -19.66
C ASP A 835 5.31 16.82 -20.45
N PHE A 836 4.11 17.34 -20.69
CA PHE A 836 3.12 16.69 -21.54
C PHE A 836 3.36 16.96 -23.02
N ALA A 837 3.91 18.13 -23.38
CA ALA A 837 4.41 18.41 -24.72
C ALA A 837 5.55 17.44 -25.11
N ASP A 838 6.51 17.17 -24.21
CA ASP A 838 7.55 16.15 -24.38
C ASP A 838 6.95 14.78 -24.73
N LEU A 839 5.97 14.34 -23.94
CA LEU A 839 5.33 13.02 -24.09
C LEU A 839 4.53 12.92 -25.39
N LEU A 840 3.72 13.93 -25.73
CA LEU A 840 2.91 13.95 -26.95
C LEU A 840 3.73 14.05 -28.22
N LEU A 841 4.74 14.91 -28.25
CA LEU A 841 5.63 15.05 -29.42
C LEU A 841 6.56 13.84 -29.59
N SER A 842 6.67 12.98 -28.57
CA SER A 842 7.31 11.67 -28.67
C SER A 842 6.38 10.54 -29.16
N TRP A 843 5.07 10.80 -29.34
CA TRP A 843 4.14 9.81 -29.90
C TRP A 843 4.25 9.73 -31.42
N LYS A 844 4.00 8.54 -31.97
CA LYS A 844 3.98 8.29 -33.42
C LYS A 844 2.80 8.97 -34.12
N ILE A 845 1.70 9.16 -33.39
CA ILE A 845 0.43 9.71 -33.86
C ILE A 845 -0.09 10.64 -32.75
N PHE A 846 -0.38 11.90 -33.08
CA PHE A 846 -0.93 12.87 -32.14
C PHE A 846 -2.44 12.63 -31.95
N PRO A 847 -2.98 12.61 -30.71
CA PRO A 847 -4.40 12.36 -30.45
C PRO A 847 -5.30 13.52 -30.90
N ASN A 848 -6.55 13.27 -31.33
CA ASN A 848 -7.49 14.33 -31.70
C ASN A 848 -7.95 15.18 -30.51
N ILE A 849 -8.12 14.58 -29.33
CA ILE A 849 -8.59 15.27 -28.13
C ILE A 849 -7.61 15.03 -26.98
N THR A 850 -7.07 16.10 -26.41
CA THR A 850 -6.25 16.06 -25.20
C THR A 850 -6.97 16.76 -24.05
N VAL A 851 -7.25 16.06 -22.96
CA VAL A 851 -7.80 16.65 -21.71
C VAL A 851 -6.68 16.86 -20.70
N TYR A 852 -6.52 18.11 -20.24
CA TYR A 852 -5.50 18.51 -19.27
C TYR A 852 -5.85 19.85 -18.59
N ASP A 853 -5.58 19.98 -17.29
CA ASP A 853 -5.99 21.11 -16.44
C ASP A 853 -5.40 22.47 -16.89
N ASN A 854 -4.22 22.47 -17.51
CA ASN A 854 -3.56 23.65 -18.03
C ASN A 854 -3.47 23.59 -19.58
N ALA A 855 -4.64 23.38 -20.19
CA ALA A 855 -4.80 23.20 -21.63
C ALA A 855 -4.19 24.36 -22.47
N SER A 856 -4.41 25.61 -22.07
CA SER A 856 -3.82 26.78 -22.76
C SER A 856 -2.29 26.80 -22.67
N GLY A 857 -1.69 26.47 -21.52
CA GLY A 857 -0.24 26.33 -21.39
C GLY A 857 0.35 25.17 -22.20
N LEU A 858 -0.40 24.07 -22.37
CA LEU A 858 0.01 22.93 -23.21
C LEU A 858 -0.01 23.28 -24.70
N VAL A 859 -1.05 23.99 -25.15
CA VAL A 859 -1.13 24.50 -26.53
C VAL A 859 0.05 25.40 -26.85
N SER A 860 0.34 26.41 -26.03
CA SER A 860 1.44 27.35 -26.28
C SER A 860 2.78 26.63 -26.46
N HIS A 861 3.14 25.72 -25.54
CA HIS A 861 4.41 24.98 -25.64
C HIS A 861 4.49 24.01 -26.82
N ILE A 862 3.37 23.49 -27.32
CA ILE A 862 3.36 22.66 -28.54
C ILE A 862 3.46 23.54 -29.79
N ASN A 863 2.77 24.66 -29.83
CA ASN A 863 2.82 25.62 -30.94
C ASN A 863 4.20 26.29 -31.08
N GLU A 864 4.87 26.59 -29.96
CA GLU A 864 6.25 27.08 -29.90
C GLU A 864 7.26 26.08 -30.49
N ARG A 865 7.05 24.78 -30.28
CA ARG A 865 7.95 23.70 -30.71
C ARG A 865 7.70 23.24 -32.14
N CYS A 866 6.46 23.34 -32.64
CA CYS A 866 6.06 22.86 -33.96
C CYS A 866 5.49 23.97 -34.88
N PRO A 867 6.12 25.16 -35.01
CA PRO A 867 5.51 26.36 -35.62
C PRO A 867 5.26 26.29 -37.14
N GLN A 868 5.61 25.18 -37.79
CA GLN A 868 5.36 24.93 -39.22
C GLN A 868 4.36 23.78 -39.46
N ASP A 869 4.04 23.01 -38.42
CA ASP A 869 3.16 21.83 -38.46
C ASP A 869 2.44 21.71 -37.10
N THR A 870 1.71 22.78 -36.76
CA THR A 870 1.11 22.98 -35.44
C THR A 870 -0.09 22.06 -35.25
N PRO A 871 -0.09 21.08 -34.32
CA PRO A 871 -1.23 20.19 -34.13
C PRO A 871 -2.51 20.96 -33.78
N PHE A 872 -2.42 21.91 -32.86
CA PHE A 872 -3.54 22.75 -32.41
C PHE A 872 -3.77 23.99 -33.29
N ALA A 873 -3.62 23.87 -34.61
CA ALA A 873 -3.80 24.97 -35.57
C ALA A 873 -5.23 25.54 -35.59
N ILE A 874 -6.25 24.73 -35.29
CA ILE A 874 -7.65 25.17 -35.24
C ILE A 874 -7.90 25.92 -33.94
N HIS A 875 -8.15 27.23 -34.04
CA HIS A 875 -8.55 28.10 -32.92
C HIS A 875 -7.69 27.95 -31.65
N GLU A 876 -6.37 27.77 -31.78
CA GLU A 876 -5.45 27.54 -30.65
C GLU A 876 -5.91 26.34 -29.78
N GLY A 877 -6.37 25.28 -30.45
CA GLY A 877 -6.89 24.06 -29.84
C GLY A 877 -8.22 24.21 -29.10
N THR A 878 -8.91 25.35 -29.20
CA THR A 878 -10.28 25.51 -28.68
C THR A 878 -11.32 25.06 -29.69
N LEU A 879 -12.54 24.78 -29.24
CA LEU A 879 -13.60 24.24 -30.09
C LEU A 879 -14.14 25.25 -31.12
N LEU A 880 -14.01 26.56 -30.84
CA LEU A 880 -14.54 27.68 -31.62
C LEU A 880 -13.66 28.91 -31.43
N ASP A 881 -13.69 29.86 -32.36
CA ASP A 881 -12.90 31.08 -32.29
C ASP A 881 -13.26 31.97 -31.08
N HIS A 882 -12.28 32.74 -30.58
CA HIS A 882 -12.36 33.53 -29.35
C HIS A 882 -13.24 34.81 -29.46
N THR A 883 -14.38 34.72 -30.14
CA THR A 883 -15.34 35.84 -30.24
C THR A 883 -16.05 36.07 -28.91
N ALA A 884 -16.41 37.33 -28.64
CA ALA A 884 -17.17 37.68 -27.45
C ALA A 884 -18.54 36.97 -27.37
N GLU A 885 -19.13 36.62 -28.51
CA GLU A 885 -20.41 35.92 -28.57
C GLU A 885 -20.28 34.42 -28.27
N ASN A 886 -19.24 33.75 -28.81
CA ASN A 886 -18.96 32.34 -28.46
C ASN A 886 -18.67 32.21 -26.96
N ILE A 887 -17.83 33.10 -26.41
CA ILE A 887 -17.50 33.14 -24.97
C ILE A 887 -18.77 33.38 -24.13
N ARG A 888 -19.67 34.28 -24.58
CA ARG A 888 -20.95 34.53 -23.90
C ARG A 888 -21.87 33.31 -23.93
N GLN A 889 -22.07 32.69 -25.09
CA GLN A 889 -22.93 31.50 -25.22
C GLN A 889 -22.37 30.29 -24.43
N ALA A 890 -21.05 30.16 -24.33
CA ALA A 890 -20.40 29.15 -23.49
C ALA A 890 -20.63 29.42 -21.99
N ALA A 891 -20.48 30.67 -21.55
CA ALA A 891 -20.75 31.10 -20.16
C ALA A 891 -22.23 30.95 -19.75
N GLU A 892 -23.15 31.03 -20.71
CA GLU A 892 -24.57 30.76 -20.53
C GLU A 892 -24.94 29.26 -20.64
N HIS A 893 -23.95 28.37 -20.83
CA HIS A 893 -24.10 26.93 -21.14
C HIS A 893 -25.00 26.61 -22.37
N ASN A 894 -25.24 27.62 -23.22
CA ASN A 894 -26.08 27.52 -24.42
C ASN A 894 -25.34 26.94 -25.64
N LEU A 895 -24.00 26.83 -25.58
CA LEU A 895 -23.14 26.44 -26.70
C LEU A 895 -22.93 24.92 -26.77
N LYS A 896 -23.06 24.33 -27.98
CA LYS A 896 -22.75 22.92 -28.26
C LYS A 896 -22.06 22.76 -29.61
N VAL A 897 -20.94 22.04 -29.63
CA VAL A 897 -20.12 21.74 -30.81
C VAL A 897 -20.10 20.22 -31.01
N ASN A 898 -20.69 19.74 -32.10
CA ASN A 898 -20.78 18.30 -32.37
C ASN A 898 -19.52 17.86 -33.11
N LEU A 899 -18.83 16.85 -32.59
CA LEU A 899 -17.66 16.21 -33.20
C LEU A 899 -18.00 14.76 -33.58
N PRO A 900 -18.86 14.54 -34.60
CA PRO A 900 -19.44 13.22 -34.91
C PRO A 900 -18.38 12.18 -35.33
N TRP A 901 -17.22 12.64 -35.81
CA TRP A 901 -16.10 11.77 -36.17
C TRP A 901 -15.46 11.03 -34.98
N LEU A 902 -15.73 11.44 -33.74
CA LEU A 902 -15.41 10.68 -32.53
C LEU A 902 -16.24 9.40 -32.41
N LYS A 903 -17.50 9.41 -32.90
CA LYS A 903 -18.42 8.26 -32.84
C LYS A 903 -18.43 7.44 -34.14
N ARG A 904 -18.07 8.02 -35.29
CA ARG A 904 -17.98 7.33 -36.60
C ARG A 904 -16.90 7.96 -37.48
N ARG A 905 -15.89 7.18 -37.85
CA ARG A 905 -14.76 7.60 -38.71
C ARG A 905 -15.20 8.48 -39.90
N LYS A 906 -14.61 9.67 -40.00
CA LYS A 906 -14.85 10.71 -41.04
C LYS A 906 -14.67 10.10 -42.44
N GLN A 907 -15.58 10.43 -43.36
CA GLN A 907 -15.59 9.93 -44.74
C GLN A 907 -16.02 11.06 -45.71
N PRO A 908 -15.18 11.48 -46.68
CA PRO A 908 -13.78 11.07 -46.85
C PRO A 908 -12.93 11.37 -45.60
N GLU A 909 -11.80 10.68 -45.48
CA GLU A 909 -10.80 10.96 -44.44
C GLU A 909 -9.96 12.18 -44.81
N ASP A 910 -9.53 12.94 -43.81
CA ASP A 910 -8.63 14.08 -44.01
C ASP A 910 -7.21 13.60 -44.35
N VAL A 911 -6.48 14.39 -45.14
CA VAL A 911 -5.06 14.13 -45.40
C VAL A 911 -4.28 14.29 -44.10
N GLY A 912 -3.58 13.23 -43.67
CA GLY A 912 -2.91 13.19 -42.37
C GLY A 912 -3.83 12.88 -41.17
N GLY A 913 -5.13 12.65 -41.41
CA GLY A 913 -6.11 12.43 -40.35
C GLY A 913 -5.82 11.21 -39.47
N HIS A 914 -6.08 11.35 -38.18
CA HIS A 914 -5.83 10.33 -37.16
C HIS A 914 -6.52 8.99 -37.51
N PRO A 915 -5.84 7.83 -37.43
CA PRO A 915 -6.26 6.60 -38.11
C PRO A 915 -7.64 6.07 -37.67
N VAL A 916 -8.01 6.25 -36.40
CA VAL A 916 -9.28 5.78 -35.83
C VAL A 916 -10.47 6.64 -36.28
N THR A 917 -10.27 7.97 -36.38
CA THR A 917 -11.32 8.97 -36.57
C THR A 917 -11.39 9.51 -37.99
N GLY A 918 -10.33 9.36 -38.79
CA GLY A 918 -10.21 9.96 -40.11
C GLY A 918 -10.15 11.50 -40.09
N SER A 919 -9.98 12.10 -38.92
CA SER A 919 -9.98 13.56 -38.72
C SER A 919 -8.58 14.08 -38.43
N ALA A 920 -8.19 15.17 -39.10
CA ALA A 920 -6.99 15.96 -38.82
C ALA A 920 -7.25 17.12 -37.84
N GLU A 921 -8.44 17.18 -37.24
CA GLU A 921 -8.80 18.18 -36.24
C GLU A 921 -8.23 17.77 -34.86
N HIS A 922 -7.53 18.69 -34.19
CA HIS A 922 -6.97 18.46 -32.85
C HIS A 922 -7.36 19.58 -31.87
N TYR A 923 -7.84 19.20 -30.69
CA TYR A 923 -8.35 20.11 -29.66
C TYR A 923 -7.77 19.79 -28.27
N CYS A 924 -7.46 20.84 -27.50
CA CYS A 924 -7.02 20.73 -26.11
C CYS A 924 -8.11 21.27 -25.17
N LEU A 925 -8.73 20.35 -24.44
CA LEU A 925 -9.89 20.53 -23.58
C LEU A 925 -9.52 20.48 -22.09
N SER A 926 -10.39 21.01 -21.24
CA SER A 926 -10.24 21.05 -19.78
C SER A 926 -11.47 20.47 -19.06
N ASP A 927 -11.26 19.89 -17.87
CA ASP A 927 -12.34 19.37 -17.03
C ASP A 927 -12.88 20.46 -16.07
N ASN A 928 -14.18 20.39 -15.80
CA ASN A 928 -14.96 21.33 -15.00
C ASN A 928 -14.41 21.55 -13.58
N PHE A 929 -13.74 20.55 -12.99
CA PHE A 929 -13.28 20.63 -11.61
C PHE A 929 -12.15 21.66 -11.38
N HIS A 930 -11.47 22.11 -12.44
CA HIS A 930 -10.35 23.04 -12.37
C HIS A 930 -10.73 24.51 -12.67
N GLN A 931 -12.02 24.84 -12.67
CA GLN A 931 -12.57 26.20 -12.87
C GLN A 931 -11.87 27.33 -12.09
N SER A 932 -11.29 27.05 -10.91
CA SER A 932 -10.55 28.04 -10.11
C SER A 932 -9.26 28.55 -10.75
N ASN A 933 -8.76 27.88 -11.80
CA ASN A 933 -7.46 28.15 -12.41
C ASN A 933 -7.56 28.83 -13.79
N ASN A 934 -8.75 28.95 -14.38
CA ASN A 934 -8.94 29.55 -15.70
C ASN A 934 -8.62 31.06 -15.65
N LYS A 935 -7.54 31.49 -16.33
CA LYS A 935 -7.07 32.89 -16.34
C LYS A 935 -7.56 33.69 -17.54
N GLN A 936 -8.00 33.03 -18.61
CA GLN A 936 -8.52 33.69 -19.80
C GLN A 936 -10.01 33.38 -19.97
N ASN A 937 -10.81 34.39 -20.34
CA ASN A 937 -12.24 34.21 -20.61
C ASN A 937 -12.50 33.27 -21.81
N SER A 938 -11.52 33.07 -22.68
CA SER A 938 -11.53 32.13 -23.81
C SER A 938 -11.42 30.66 -23.41
N ASP A 939 -10.81 30.32 -22.27
CA ASP A 939 -10.61 28.93 -21.86
C ASP A 939 -11.94 28.19 -21.57
N ILE A 940 -13.06 28.90 -21.44
CA ILE A 940 -14.40 28.29 -21.39
C ILE A 940 -14.75 27.52 -22.68
N LEU A 941 -14.16 27.90 -23.82
CA LEU A 941 -14.30 27.23 -25.12
C LEU A 941 -13.51 25.90 -25.21
N ARG A 942 -12.86 25.50 -24.10
CA ARG A 942 -12.19 24.20 -23.90
C ARG A 942 -13.00 23.21 -23.06
N HIS A 943 -14.16 23.61 -22.52
CA HIS A 943 -14.93 22.75 -21.62
C HIS A 943 -15.51 21.52 -22.34
N ILE A 944 -15.28 20.33 -21.77
CA ILE A 944 -15.77 19.04 -22.30
C ILE A 944 -17.29 19.03 -22.50
N GLU A 945 -18.05 19.72 -21.65
CA GLU A 945 -19.52 19.85 -21.75
C GLU A 945 -20.02 20.40 -23.09
N ILE A 946 -19.20 21.18 -23.81
CA ILE A 946 -19.57 21.76 -25.10
C ILE A 946 -19.69 20.67 -26.17
N VAL A 947 -19.01 19.51 -26.02
CA VAL A 947 -19.02 18.41 -26.99
C VAL A 947 -20.00 17.29 -26.56
N PRO A 948 -21.18 17.13 -27.20
CA PRO A 948 -22.14 16.08 -26.84
C PRO A 948 -21.59 14.66 -27.02
N GLU A 949 -20.59 14.47 -27.89
CA GLU A 949 -19.94 13.18 -28.04
C GLU A 949 -19.07 12.76 -26.85
N LEU A 950 -18.57 13.71 -26.06
CA LEU A 950 -17.69 13.47 -24.90
C LEU A 950 -18.42 13.62 -23.57
N ALA A 951 -19.30 14.62 -23.42
CA ALA A 951 -19.89 15.03 -22.13
C ALA A 951 -20.62 13.89 -21.37
N GLU A 952 -21.17 12.90 -22.08
CA GLU A 952 -21.87 11.75 -21.49
C GLU A 952 -21.02 10.46 -21.42
N THR A 953 -19.85 10.44 -22.06
CA THR A 953 -19.09 9.19 -22.32
C THR A 953 -17.65 9.20 -21.81
N LEU A 954 -17.05 10.37 -21.61
CA LEU A 954 -15.66 10.54 -21.23
C LEU A 954 -15.47 10.51 -19.70
N ASN A 955 -14.80 9.47 -19.19
CA ASN A 955 -14.31 9.45 -17.82
C ASN A 955 -13.05 10.34 -17.69
N SER A 956 -13.23 11.66 -17.65
CA SER A 956 -12.15 12.64 -17.42
C SER A 956 -11.40 12.39 -16.10
N GLN A 957 -12.09 11.90 -15.08
CA GLN A 957 -11.51 11.56 -13.77
C GLN A 957 -10.66 10.28 -13.78
N CYS A 958 -10.45 9.59 -14.92
CA CYS A 958 -9.75 8.30 -14.93
C CYS A 958 -8.29 8.38 -14.43
N ALA A 959 -7.59 9.49 -14.67
CA ALA A 959 -6.26 9.75 -14.11
C ALA A 959 -6.32 9.99 -12.59
N GLU A 960 -7.28 10.78 -12.10
CA GLU A 960 -7.49 11.02 -10.67
C GLU A 960 -7.85 9.74 -9.90
N GLN A 961 -8.70 8.90 -10.48
CA GLN A 961 -9.09 7.60 -9.93
C GLN A 961 -7.88 6.67 -9.81
N LEU A 962 -7.01 6.63 -10.82
CA LEU A 962 -5.73 5.93 -10.77
C LEU A 962 -4.82 6.49 -9.67
N PHE A 963 -4.74 7.82 -9.51
CA PHE A 963 -3.94 8.45 -8.46
C PHE A 963 -4.47 8.19 -7.04
N ALA A 964 -5.77 8.25 -6.83
CA ALA A 964 -6.41 7.93 -5.55
C ALA A 964 -6.20 6.46 -5.15
N ASP A 965 -6.13 5.57 -6.13
CA ASP A 965 -5.79 4.16 -5.92
C ASP A 965 -4.30 3.97 -5.60
N MET A 966 -3.41 4.52 -6.43
CA MET A 966 -1.97 4.31 -6.30
C MET A 966 -1.32 5.03 -5.13
N ARG A 967 -1.91 6.12 -4.61
CA ARG A 967 -1.48 6.81 -3.39
C ARG A 967 -1.37 5.87 -2.18
N LYS A 968 -2.14 4.78 -2.17
CA LYS A 968 -2.08 3.71 -1.15
C LYS A 968 -0.74 2.97 -1.13
N ASN A 969 0.07 3.07 -2.19
CA ASN A 969 1.40 2.44 -2.28
C ASN A 969 2.51 3.30 -1.66
N ASN A 970 2.28 4.60 -1.47
CA ASN A 970 3.30 5.58 -1.05
C ASN A 970 3.99 5.20 0.28
N TYR A 971 3.33 4.46 1.18
CA TYR A 971 3.93 4.03 2.46
C TYR A 971 5.11 3.06 2.30
N PHE A 972 5.20 2.35 1.16
CA PHE A 972 6.32 1.45 0.84
C PHE A 972 7.18 1.95 -0.31
N LEU A 973 6.59 2.52 -1.38
CA LEU A 973 7.36 3.06 -2.50
C LEU A 973 8.30 4.19 -2.05
N ASN A 974 7.86 5.05 -1.14
CA ASN A 974 8.62 6.21 -0.65
C ASN A 974 9.65 5.81 0.44
N ARG A 975 10.07 4.53 0.43
CA ARG A 975 11.16 3.96 1.25
C ARG A 975 12.25 3.29 0.41
N LEU A 976 12.08 3.23 -0.92
CA LEU A 976 12.98 2.53 -1.84
C LEU A 976 14.12 3.45 -2.30
N THR A 977 15.15 2.87 -2.93
CA THR A 977 16.08 3.63 -3.77
C THR A 977 15.36 4.19 -5.00
N LEU A 978 15.97 5.16 -5.67
CA LEU A 978 15.40 5.88 -6.80
C LEU A 978 14.95 4.92 -7.92
N SER A 979 15.87 4.10 -8.41
CA SER A 979 15.66 3.13 -9.48
C SER A 979 14.69 2.04 -9.06
N ALA A 980 14.77 1.53 -7.82
CA ALA A 980 13.83 0.54 -7.31
C ALA A 980 12.39 1.08 -7.19
N HIS A 981 12.21 2.37 -6.87
CA HIS A 981 10.88 3.01 -6.94
C HIS A 981 10.38 3.05 -8.38
N MET A 982 11.16 3.61 -9.32
CA MET A 982 10.75 3.76 -10.72
C MET A 982 10.44 2.42 -11.37
N PHE A 983 11.31 1.43 -11.15
CA PHE A 983 11.14 0.07 -11.62
C PHE A 983 9.85 -0.56 -11.08
N LEU A 984 9.64 -0.51 -9.76
CA LEU A 984 8.46 -1.11 -9.13
C LEU A 984 7.17 -0.38 -9.50
N GLN A 985 7.18 0.95 -9.60
CA GLN A 985 6.01 1.73 -10.02
C GLN A 985 5.67 1.45 -11.50
N ARG A 986 6.66 1.33 -12.40
CA ARG A 986 6.45 0.88 -13.79
C ARG A 986 5.87 -0.54 -13.84
N ASN A 987 6.40 -1.47 -13.04
CA ASN A 987 5.89 -2.84 -12.93
C ASN A 987 4.44 -2.89 -12.40
N ILE A 988 4.11 -2.06 -11.41
CA ILE A 988 2.74 -1.91 -10.88
C ILE A 988 1.79 -1.34 -11.94
N MET A 989 2.21 -0.32 -12.71
CA MET A 989 1.44 0.26 -13.81
C MET A 989 1.23 -0.72 -14.98
N HIS A 990 2.24 -1.51 -15.34
CA HIS A 990 2.08 -2.59 -16.34
C HIS A 990 1.03 -3.62 -15.91
N ASN A 991 1.15 -4.17 -14.70
CA ASN A 991 0.19 -5.16 -14.18
C ASN A 991 -1.23 -4.57 -14.01
N TYR A 992 -1.35 -3.28 -13.67
CA TYR A 992 -2.63 -2.56 -13.66
C TYR A 992 -3.25 -2.48 -15.06
N ASN A 993 -2.46 -2.10 -16.08
CA ASN A 993 -2.90 -2.04 -17.47
C ASN A 993 -3.36 -3.43 -17.98
N VAL A 994 -2.59 -4.48 -17.72
CA VAL A 994 -2.95 -5.87 -18.07
C VAL A 994 -4.29 -6.24 -17.42
N ARG A 995 -4.48 -5.99 -16.13
CA ARG A 995 -5.74 -6.27 -15.41
C ARG A 995 -6.93 -5.45 -15.93
N LYS A 996 -6.72 -4.20 -16.35
CA LYS A 996 -7.75 -3.37 -17.01
C LYS A 996 -8.18 -3.98 -18.35
N ASN A 997 -7.21 -4.36 -19.17
CA ASN A 997 -7.39 -5.00 -20.47
C ASN A 997 -8.08 -6.37 -20.38
N THR A 998 -7.64 -7.25 -19.48
CA THR A 998 -8.30 -8.54 -19.22
C THR A 998 -9.75 -8.35 -18.79
N ARG A 999 -10.03 -7.42 -17.87
CA ARG A 999 -11.41 -7.11 -17.47
C ARG A 999 -12.26 -6.56 -18.61
N ALA A 1000 -11.71 -5.72 -19.49
CA ALA A 1000 -12.46 -5.25 -20.66
C ALA A 1000 -12.90 -6.43 -21.55
N LYS A 1001 -12.01 -7.41 -21.76
CA LYS A 1001 -12.30 -8.67 -22.47
C LYS A 1001 -13.29 -9.61 -21.76
N GLU A 1002 -13.61 -9.39 -20.48
CA GLU A 1002 -14.64 -10.12 -19.74
C GLU A 1002 -16.06 -9.53 -19.95
N TYR A 1003 -16.16 -8.32 -20.53
CA TYR A 1003 -17.43 -7.63 -20.82
C TYR A 1003 -17.71 -7.45 -22.33
N MET A 1004 -16.94 -8.12 -23.20
CA MET A 1004 -17.07 -8.10 -24.67
C MET A 1004 -17.48 -9.47 -25.22
#